data_AF-A0A2V8I203-F1
#
_entry.id   AF-A0A2V8I203-F1
#
_cell.length_a   1.000
_cell.length_b   1.000
_cell.length_c   1.000
_cell.angle_alpha   90.00
_cell.angle_beta   90.00
_cell.angle_gamma   90.00
#
_symmetry.space_group_name_H-M   'P 1'
#
loop_
_entity.id
_entity.type
_entity.pdbx_description
1 polymer ?
#
loop_
_entity_poly.entity_id
_entity_poly.type
_entity_poly.pdbx_seq_one_letter_code
_entity_poly.pdbx_strand_id
1 'polypeptide(L)'
;MPVRLFRENRDYYWRFDDQRGWHSGFTETEELVETSSVTIPAGGRGKLVVPVKYGRYRLEIFDQDTNQTLRYRFYAGWNAQADETQGTRPDRVALKLDKPAYREGETAHLTMTPPHQGEALITVDANRTLWVKRMSVSSDTATVDIPISRDWTRHDLYVSVMVLRPGNAGDLVTPARALGLIHLPLERSERKLNVTLEAPQKIRPQTPVRIKVRAPDARGQKALVTLSAVDAGILNITRFQSPDPHAFFFGKLRYGADQHDIYGHLIEKMQGRKGQLRFGGDTTPSPTKGLPKIVQLVDLFSGPVLMDDRGEADIPLEVPDFNGTLRLMAVVSAPDRFGSKDLEMVVAAPLITELATPRFLSFNDKAVVALDLQNLSGAAQSLKVSIDAGQALRIQDAERELSLKDQEKRTLRFPVEARTMPGVHAVTVKVGGRELNIERTFAISIRPPTPQVQFTRRYSVKAGDAVEIQDAALSGLYPNSALAHVAVSDKPPIDVRAAVQDLLTYPYGCGEQLTSTAYPHVFIDEDEARRFGLKPFTREQRVEMLDRAISKLGAIQAPNGGFSLWGNASEYEYWLSAYITNFLMDAREQGFAVPDRMYGLAMDFLLRGLQEGVSKLPAQSAAPPRPDEIFRNRDNGRFDVLPGAIRTSAR
;
A
#
# COMPACT_ATOMS: atom_id res chain seq x y z
N MET A 1 17.02 38.44 -22.37
CA MET A 1 17.78 37.19 -22.17
C MET A 1 18.06 36.54 -23.51
N PRO A 2 19.32 36.23 -23.86
CA PRO A 2 19.67 35.51 -25.09
C PRO A 2 19.07 34.09 -25.11
N VAL A 3 18.63 33.66 -26.29
CA VAL A 3 18.01 32.36 -26.55
C VAL A 3 18.71 31.70 -27.73
N ARG A 4 19.03 30.41 -27.61
CA ARG A 4 19.55 29.59 -28.72
C ARG A 4 18.70 28.34 -28.86
N LEU A 5 18.33 28.00 -30.09
CA LEU A 5 17.63 26.77 -30.41
C LEU A 5 18.58 25.85 -31.18
N PHE A 6 18.82 24.67 -30.63
CA PHE A 6 19.57 23.61 -31.31
C PHE A 6 18.60 22.52 -31.78
N ARG A 7 18.83 21.99 -32.98
CA ARG A 7 18.28 20.72 -33.42
C ARG A 7 19.30 19.64 -33.10
N GLU A 8 18.86 18.64 -32.33
CA GLU A 8 19.67 17.47 -32.01
C GLU A 8 19.30 16.38 -33.03
N ASN A 9 20.18 16.06 -33.97
CA ASN A 9 19.96 14.99 -34.95
C ASN A 9 20.70 13.73 -34.48
N ARG A 10 19.96 12.62 -34.32
CA ARG A 10 20.54 11.32 -34.00
C ARG A 10 20.50 10.42 -35.22
N ASP A 11 21.67 10.12 -35.74
CA ASP A 11 21.84 9.13 -36.79
C ASP A 11 22.12 7.78 -36.16
N TYR A 12 21.09 6.92 -36.19
CA TYR A 12 21.19 5.57 -35.65
C TYR A 12 21.97 4.67 -36.60
N TYR A 13 22.88 3.88 -36.04
CA TYR A 13 23.59 2.84 -36.75
C TYR A 13 23.50 1.53 -35.98
N TRP A 14 23.46 0.42 -36.71
CA TRP A 14 23.53 -0.90 -36.12
C TRP A 14 24.94 -1.43 -36.28
N ARG A 15 25.53 -1.91 -35.18
CA ARG A 15 26.82 -2.57 -35.18
C ARG A 15 26.64 -3.99 -34.68
N PHE A 16 27.28 -4.93 -35.36
CA PHE A 16 27.43 -6.28 -34.85
C PHE A 16 28.69 -6.35 -33.96
N ASP A 17 28.55 -6.95 -32.79
CA ASP A 17 29.64 -7.27 -31.87
C ASP A 17 29.49 -8.72 -31.40
N ASP A 18 30.59 -9.46 -31.27
CA ASP A 18 30.54 -10.89 -30.95
C ASP A 18 29.96 -11.18 -29.56
N GLN A 19 30.16 -10.29 -28.59
CA GLN A 19 29.67 -10.40 -27.21
C GLN A 19 28.21 -9.95 -27.06
N ARG A 20 27.78 -8.90 -27.80
CA ARG A 20 26.43 -8.31 -27.67
C ARG A 20 25.46 -8.66 -28.80
N GLY A 21 25.96 -9.24 -29.89
CA GLY A 21 25.22 -9.37 -31.14
C GLY A 21 24.98 -8.03 -31.83
N TRP A 22 23.95 -7.97 -32.67
CA TRP A 22 23.46 -6.71 -33.25
C TRP A 22 22.97 -5.78 -32.13
N HIS A 23 23.58 -4.61 -32.02
CA HIS A 23 23.17 -3.58 -31.07
C HIS A 23 23.14 -2.22 -31.77
N SER A 24 22.20 -1.36 -31.36
CA SER A 24 22.04 -0.03 -31.92
C SER A 24 22.94 0.96 -31.18
N GLY A 25 23.72 1.73 -31.93
CA GLY A 25 24.34 2.97 -31.48
C GLY A 25 23.70 4.16 -32.20
N PHE A 26 24.04 5.36 -31.77
CA PHE A 26 23.73 6.57 -32.52
C PHE A 26 24.91 7.54 -32.43
N THR A 27 25.07 8.35 -33.48
CA THR A 27 25.87 9.58 -33.43
C THR A 27 24.92 10.75 -33.29
N GLU A 28 25.16 11.62 -32.31
CA GLU A 28 24.36 12.82 -32.07
C GLU A 28 25.12 14.03 -32.61
N THR A 29 24.48 14.75 -33.53
CA THR A 29 24.96 16.03 -34.04
C THR A 29 24.03 17.14 -33.58
N GLU A 30 24.60 18.31 -33.29
CA GLU A 30 23.85 19.48 -32.84
C GLU A 30 23.98 20.59 -33.87
N GLU A 31 22.85 21.06 -34.39
CA GLU A 31 22.78 22.15 -35.35
C GLU A 31 22.14 23.36 -34.68
N LEU A 32 22.81 24.52 -34.68
CA LEU A 32 22.21 25.77 -34.21
C LEU A 32 21.20 26.25 -35.26
N VAL A 33 19.91 26.20 -34.93
CA VAL A 33 18.80 26.50 -35.84
C VAL A 33 18.43 27.97 -35.79
N GLU A 34 18.43 28.55 -34.59
CA GLU A 34 17.99 29.93 -34.38
C GLU A 34 18.71 30.53 -33.18
N THR A 35 19.04 31.83 -33.26
CA THR A 35 19.46 32.64 -32.11
C THR A 35 18.54 33.84 -32.00
N SER A 36 17.91 34.02 -30.85
CA SER A 36 16.96 35.10 -30.59
C SER A 36 17.13 35.64 -29.18
N SER A 37 16.24 36.53 -28.75
CA SER A 37 16.20 37.01 -27.37
C SER A 37 14.76 37.06 -26.87
N VAL A 38 14.59 36.84 -25.57
CA VAL A 38 13.30 36.95 -24.88
C VAL A 38 13.39 37.99 -23.78
N THR A 39 12.38 38.84 -23.69
CA THR A 39 12.23 39.81 -22.59
C THR A 39 11.20 39.27 -21.62
N ILE A 40 11.58 39.18 -20.34
CA ILE A 40 10.71 38.73 -19.26
C ILE A 40 10.54 39.91 -18.30
N PRO A 41 9.33 40.46 -18.15
CA PRO A 41 9.08 41.51 -17.16
C PRO A 41 9.18 40.94 -15.74
N ALA A 42 9.62 41.77 -14.78
CA ALA A 42 9.78 41.36 -13.38
C ALA A 42 8.47 40.79 -12.81
N GLY A 43 8.52 39.56 -12.27
CA GLY A 43 7.35 38.85 -11.75
C GLY A 43 6.36 38.34 -12.81
N GLY A 44 6.67 38.49 -14.10
CA GLY A 44 5.81 38.07 -15.22
C GLY A 44 6.35 36.86 -16.00
N ARG A 45 5.70 36.55 -17.13
CA ARG A 45 6.11 35.49 -18.07
C ARG A 45 6.49 36.10 -19.42
N GLY A 46 7.65 35.72 -19.96
CA GLY A 46 8.02 36.04 -21.34
C GLY A 46 7.38 35.07 -22.32
N LYS A 47 7.04 35.55 -23.52
CA LYS A 47 6.56 34.70 -24.62
C LYS A 47 7.68 34.56 -25.65
N LEU A 48 7.99 33.32 -26.00
CA LEU A 48 8.99 32.98 -27.00
C LEU A 48 8.33 32.12 -28.09
N VAL A 49 8.57 32.46 -29.34
CA VAL A 49 8.16 31.68 -30.52
C VAL A 49 9.42 31.24 -31.22
N VAL A 50 9.50 29.95 -31.56
CA VAL A 50 10.66 29.36 -32.21
C VAL A 50 10.24 28.59 -33.47
N PRO A 51 10.97 28.69 -34.58
CA PRO A 51 10.70 27.91 -35.77
C PRO A 51 11.16 26.46 -35.53
N VAL A 52 10.24 25.50 -35.65
CA VAL A 52 10.55 24.07 -35.47
C VAL A 52 10.10 23.27 -36.70
N LYS A 53 10.91 22.26 -37.05
CA LYS A 53 10.54 21.20 -38.01
C LYS A 53 10.30 19.91 -37.23
N TYR A 54 10.01 18.80 -37.92
CA TYR A 54 9.92 17.50 -37.27
C TYR A 54 11.28 17.07 -36.69
N GLY A 55 11.29 16.61 -35.43
CA GLY A 55 12.47 16.04 -34.79
C GLY A 55 12.71 16.52 -33.36
N ARG A 56 13.95 16.36 -32.89
CA ARG A 56 14.37 16.64 -31.52
C ARG A 56 15.10 17.98 -31.43
N TYR A 57 14.78 18.75 -30.39
CA TYR A 57 15.30 20.09 -30.19
C TYR A 57 15.74 20.33 -28.74
N ARG A 58 16.72 21.22 -28.57
CA ARG A 58 17.14 21.78 -27.28
C ARG A 58 17.08 23.29 -27.34
N LEU A 59 16.26 23.87 -26.46
CA LEU A 59 16.22 25.30 -26.22
C LEU A 59 17.17 25.65 -25.07
N GLU A 60 18.02 26.66 -25.28
CA GLU A 60 18.88 27.24 -24.26
C GLU A 60 18.53 28.71 -24.03
N ILE A 61 18.29 29.09 -22.77
CA ILE A 61 18.10 30.49 -22.37
C ILE A 61 19.21 30.85 -21.40
N PHE A 62 19.99 31.86 -21.75
CA PHE A 62 21.08 32.35 -20.92
C PHE A 62 20.64 33.55 -20.09
N ASP A 63 20.86 33.48 -18.79
CA ASP A 63 20.69 34.60 -17.88
C ASP A 63 22.04 35.29 -17.66
N GLN A 64 22.13 36.54 -18.06
CA GLN A 64 23.35 37.34 -17.95
C GLN A 64 23.61 37.79 -16.50
N ASP A 65 22.58 37.90 -15.66
CA ASP A 65 22.71 38.41 -14.30
C ASP A 65 23.20 37.30 -13.34
N THR A 66 22.71 36.08 -13.52
CA THR A 66 23.09 34.92 -12.69
C THR A 66 24.17 34.03 -13.32
N ASN A 67 24.51 34.28 -14.59
CA ASN A 67 25.41 33.45 -15.40
C ASN A 67 24.94 31.98 -15.52
N GLN A 68 23.63 31.74 -15.41
CA GLN A 68 23.03 30.41 -15.52
C GLN A 68 22.41 30.19 -16.91
N THR A 69 22.40 28.93 -17.36
CA THR A 69 21.74 28.53 -18.61
C THR A 69 20.63 27.52 -18.33
N LEU A 70 19.38 27.87 -18.63
CA LEU A 70 18.27 26.93 -18.66
C LEU A 70 18.38 26.11 -19.96
N ARG A 71 18.34 24.78 -19.85
CA ARG A 71 18.28 23.86 -21.00
C ARG A 71 16.98 23.08 -20.96
N TYR A 72 16.18 23.20 -22.01
CA TYR A 72 14.90 22.48 -22.16
C TYR A 72 14.89 21.68 -23.46
N ARG A 73 14.81 20.35 -23.35
CA ARG A 73 14.71 19.45 -24.51
C ARG A 73 13.25 19.14 -24.80
N PHE A 74 12.89 19.17 -26.07
CA PHE A 74 11.54 18.84 -26.52
C PHE A 74 11.56 18.20 -27.90
N TYR A 75 10.49 17.49 -28.22
CA TYR A 75 10.23 16.91 -29.53
C TYR A 75 9.19 17.74 -30.27
N ALA A 76 9.43 18.01 -31.54
CA ALA A 76 8.49 18.62 -32.44
C ALA A 76 7.99 17.53 -33.41
N GLY A 77 6.72 17.15 -33.29
CA GLY A 77 6.12 16.08 -34.09
C GLY A 77 5.35 15.07 -33.23
N TRP A 78 4.28 14.50 -33.79
CA TRP A 78 3.30 13.68 -33.06
C TRP A 78 3.89 12.39 -32.46
N ASN A 79 4.94 11.81 -33.08
CA ASN A 79 5.59 10.56 -32.64
C ASN A 79 7.13 10.62 -32.71
N ALA A 80 7.73 11.81 -32.75
CA ALA A 80 9.16 11.96 -33.04
C ALA A 80 10.07 11.19 -32.04
N GLN A 81 9.67 11.08 -30.77
CA GLN A 81 10.39 10.29 -29.77
C GLN A 81 10.32 8.78 -30.02
N ALA A 82 9.16 8.27 -30.47
CA ALA A 82 8.95 6.86 -30.78
C ALA A 82 9.67 6.47 -32.08
N ASP A 83 9.58 7.31 -33.12
CA ASP A 83 10.28 7.13 -34.39
C ASP A 83 11.81 7.07 -34.17
N GLU A 84 12.32 7.95 -33.32
CA GLU A 84 13.75 8.02 -32.96
C GLU A 84 14.20 6.76 -32.18
N THR A 85 13.36 6.20 -31.31
CA THR A 85 13.70 4.96 -30.56
C THR A 85 13.55 3.68 -31.38
N GLN A 86 12.80 3.70 -32.49
CA GLN A 86 12.53 2.50 -33.27
C GLN A 86 13.76 1.97 -34.02
N GLY A 87 14.53 2.83 -34.69
CA GLY A 87 15.73 2.47 -35.46
C GLY A 87 15.49 1.44 -36.59
N THR A 88 16.27 1.48 -37.66
CA THR A 88 16.12 0.55 -38.81
C THR A 88 16.86 -0.76 -38.57
N ARG A 89 16.27 -1.69 -37.80
CA ARG A 89 16.85 -3.04 -37.61
C ARG A 89 16.61 -3.88 -38.89
N PRO A 90 17.59 -4.66 -39.41
CA PRO A 90 17.45 -5.39 -40.68
C PRO A 90 16.34 -6.46 -40.73
N ASP A 91 15.82 -6.87 -39.58
CA ASP A 91 14.74 -7.85 -39.41
C ASP A 91 13.42 -7.21 -38.93
N ARG A 92 13.31 -5.87 -38.95
CA ARG A 92 12.10 -5.14 -38.59
C ARG A 92 11.53 -4.34 -39.75
N VAL A 93 10.21 -4.31 -39.84
CA VAL A 93 9.49 -3.39 -40.73
C VAL A 93 9.10 -2.18 -39.89
N ALA A 94 9.55 -0.99 -40.28
CA ALA A 94 9.10 0.24 -39.64
C ALA A 94 7.66 0.53 -40.07
N LEU A 95 6.78 0.79 -39.11
CA LEU A 95 5.35 0.97 -39.32
C LEU A 95 4.91 2.33 -38.81
N LYS A 96 4.10 3.03 -39.60
CA LYS A 96 3.54 4.33 -39.25
C LYS A 96 2.08 4.43 -39.67
N LEU A 97 1.25 4.88 -38.74
CA LEU A 97 -0.16 5.21 -38.95
C LEU A 97 -0.29 6.71 -39.27
N ASP A 98 -1.25 7.08 -40.11
CA ASP A 98 -1.48 8.48 -40.51
C ASP A 98 -2.16 9.31 -39.41
N LYS A 99 -2.96 8.67 -38.54
CA LYS A 99 -3.64 9.30 -37.40
C LYS A 99 -3.23 8.67 -36.05
N PRO A 100 -3.36 9.42 -34.94
CA PRO A 100 -3.11 8.90 -33.59
C PRO A 100 -4.19 7.93 -33.07
N ALA A 101 -5.40 7.99 -33.61
CA ALA A 101 -6.53 7.11 -33.28
C ALA A 101 -7.56 7.14 -34.41
N TYR A 102 -8.37 6.09 -34.52
CA TYR A 102 -9.39 5.96 -35.57
C TYR A 102 -10.78 5.75 -35.00
N ARG A 103 -11.77 6.35 -35.65
CA ARG A 103 -13.19 6.08 -35.39
C ARG A 103 -13.66 4.86 -36.18
N GLU A 104 -14.78 4.30 -35.73
CA GLU A 104 -15.44 3.18 -36.38
C GLU A 104 -15.87 3.55 -37.80
N GLY A 105 -15.50 2.71 -38.78
CA GLY A 105 -15.77 2.94 -40.20
C GLY A 105 -14.75 3.84 -40.91
N GLU A 106 -13.76 4.40 -40.22
CA GLU A 106 -12.63 5.06 -40.89
C GLU A 106 -11.69 4.04 -41.54
N THR A 107 -10.81 4.51 -42.42
CA THR A 107 -9.72 3.73 -42.99
C THR A 107 -8.41 4.21 -42.37
N ALA A 108 -7.64 3.29 -41.82
CA ALA A 108 -6.27 3.58 -41.37
C ALA A 108 -5.30 3.39 -42.54
N HIS A 109 -4.47 4.40 -42.79
CA HIS A 109 -3.41 4.34 -43.80
C HIS A 109 -2.10 3.96 -43.11
N LEU A 110 -1.71 2.69 -43.26
CA LEU A 110 -0.47 2.18 -42.71
C LEU A 110 0.65 2.31 -43.74
N THR A 111 1.61 3.17 -43.45
CA THR A 111 2.89 3.23 -44.17
C THR A 111 3.85 2.22 -43.56
N MET A 112 4.41 1.35 -44.40
CA MET A 112 5.42 0.39 -44.03
C MET A 112 6.72 0.63 -44.82
N THR A 113 7.84 0.60 -44.12
CA THR A 113 9.19 0.73 -44.71
C THR A 113 9.94 -0.57 -44.40
N PRO A 114 9.88 -1.56 -45.30
CA PRO A 114 10.58 -2.82 -45.10
C PRO A 114 12.08 -2.69 -45.40
N PRO A 115 12.93 -3.52 -44.77
CA PRO A 115 14.38 -3.51 -45.01
C PRO A 115 14.77 -4.16 -46.34
N HIS A 116 13.84 -4.84 -46.99
CA HIS A 116 14.03 -5.51 -48.27
C HIS A 116 12.71 -5.67 -49.03
N GLN A 117 12.80 -5.82 -50.35
CA GLN A 117 11.68 -6.18 -51.21
C GLN A 117 11.23 -7.63 -50.94
N GLY A 118 9.95 -7.93 -51.20
CA GLY A 118 9.39 -9.26 -50.97
C GLY A 118 7.86 -9.29 -50.88
N GLU A 119 7.31 -10.42 -50.44
CA GLU A 119 5.87 -10.58 -50.20
C GLU A 119 5.51 -10.19 -48.77
N ALA A 120 4.55 -9.27 -48.60
CA ALA A 120 4.06 -8.84 -47.30
C ALA A 120 2.73 -9.51 -46.94
N LEU A 121 2.65 -10.07 -45.74
CA LEU A 121 1.42 -10.49 -45.06
C LEU A 121 1.10 -9.47 -43.97
N ILE A 122 0.01 -8.73 -44.15
CA ILE A 122 -0.49 -7.75 -43.19
C ILE A 122 -1.73 -8.32 -42.51
N THR A 123 -1.77 -8.24 -41.20
CA THR A 123 -2.88 -8.73 -40.39
C THR A 123 -3.28 -7.70 -39.34
N VAL A 124 -4.59 -7.61 -39.05
CA VAL A 124 -5.08 -6.97 -37.82
C VAL A 124 -5.43 -8.08 -36.86
N ASP A 125 -4.70 -8.14 -35.76
CA ASP A 125 -4.77 -9.19 -34.76
C ASP A 125 -5.32 -8.64 -33.45
N ALA A 126 -6.00 -9.54 -32.73
CA ALA A 126 -6.41 -9.34 -31.36
C ALA A 126 -6.38 -10.70 -30.65
N ASN A 127 -7.48 -11.18 -30.05
CA ASN A 127 -7.60 -12.59 -29.61
C ASN A 127 -7.74 -13.59 -30.78
N ARG A 128 -7.95 -13.07 -31.99
CA ARG A 128 -7.94 -13.78 -33.27
C ARG A 128 -7.56 -12.79 -34.36
N THR A 129 -7.19 -13.27 -35.53
CA THR A 129 -7.00 -12.42 -36.71
C THR A 129 -8.37 -11.94 -37.22
N LEU A 130 -8.50 -10.63 -37.37
CA LEU A 130 -9.74 -9.93 -37.76
C LEU A 130 -9.72 -9.51 -39.23
N TRP A 131 -8.53 -9.27 -39.76
CA TRP A 131 -8.33 -8.82 -41.14
C TRP A 131 -6.98 -9.30 -41.67
N VAL A 132 -6.92 -9.66 -42.95
CA VAL A 132 -5.72 -10.16 -43.63
C VAL A 132 -5.62 -9.54 -45.01
N LYS A 133 -4.42 -9.13 -45.39
CA LYS A 133 -4.09 -8.73 -46.76
C LYS A 133 -2.68 -9.19 -47.13
N ARG A 134 -2.52 -9.62 -48.37
CA ARG A 134 -1.23 -9.96 -48.97
C ARG A 134 -0.92 -8.97 -50.08
N MET A 135 0.33 -8.53 -50.18
CA MET A 135 0.78 -7.69 -51.29
C MET A 135 2.29 -7.82 -51.51
N SER A 136 2.71 -7.75 -52.77
CA SER A 136 4.12 -7.61 -53.13
C SER A 136 4.62 -6.20 -52.81
N VAL A 137 5.80 -6.09 -52.21
CA VAL A 137 6.45 -4.82 -51.88
C VAL A 137 7.73 -4.70 -52.71
N SER A 138 7.68 -3.84 -53.73
CA SER A 138 8.78 -3.59 -54.68
C SER A 138 9.53 -2.27 -54.42
N SER A 139 9.03 -1.44 -53.52
CA SER A 139 9.58 -0.13 -53.17
C SER A 139 10.11 -0.12 -51.73
N ASP A 140 10.98 0.85 -51.43
CA ASP A 140 11.50 1.07 -50.07
C ASP A 140 10.41 1.48 -49.08
N THR A 141 9.23 1.87 -49.55
CA THR A 141 8.06 2.20 -48.74
C THR A 141 6.78 1.82 -49.47
N ALA A 142 5.83 1.20 -48.76
CA ALA A 142 4.50 0.84 -49.25
C ALA A 142 3.42 1.33 -48.30
N THR A 143 2.23 1.62 -48.83
CA THR A 143 1.06 2.03 -48.03
C THR A 143 -0.06 1.02 -48.21
N VAL A 144 -0.74 0.69 -47.11
CA VAL A 144 -1.89 -0.21 -47.11
C VAL A 144 -3.06 0.41 -46.36
N ASP A 145 -4.23 0.37 -46.99
CA ASP A 145 -5.49 0.80 -46.41
C ASP A 145 -6.12 -0.33 -45.60
N ILE A 146 -6.38 -0.06 -44.32
CA ILE A 146 -7.00 -0.98 -43.36
C ILE A 146 -8.38 -0.42 -42.98
N PRO A 147 -9.48 -1.02 -43.43
CA PRO A 147 -10.82 -0.57 -43.06
C PRO A 147 -11.11 -0.94 -41.60
N ILE A 148 -11.38 0.05 -40.76
CA ILE A 148 -11.71 -0.13 -39.35
C ILE A 148 -13.18 -0.56 -39.26
N SER A 149 -13.42 -1.86 -39.02
CA SER A 149 -14.78 -2.39 -38.90
C SER A 149 -15.50 -1.76 -37.71
N ARG A 150 -16.82 -1.51 -37.86
CA ARG A 150 -17.69 -1.05 -36.77
C ARG A 150 -17.82 -2.09 -35.66
N ASP A 151 -17.59 -3.35 -35.95
CA ASP A 151 -17.67 -4.45 -34.98
C ASP A 151 -16.42 -4.55 -34.08
N TRP A 152 -15.38 -3.73 -34.33
CA TRP A 152 -14.14 -3.75 -33.54
C TRP A 152 -14.28 -2.89 -32.28
N THR A 153 -15.12 -3.32 -31.33
CA THR A 153 -15.33 -2.61 -30.06
C THR A 153 -14.34 -3.05 -28.98
N ARG A 154 -13.03 -2.86 -29.22
CA ARG A 154 -11.93 -3.39 -28.36
C ARG A 154 -10.64 -2.57 -28.47
N HIS A 155 -9.70 -2.71 -27.52
CA HIS A 155 -8.48 -1.87 -27.44
C HIS A 155 -7.16 -2.67 -27.49
N ASP A 156 -7.24 -3.98 -27.72
CA ASP A 156 -6.13 -4.92 -27.93
C ASP A 156 -5.84 -5.18 -29.41
N LEU A 157 -6.17 -4.24 -30.29
CA LEU A 157 -5.94 -4.34 -31.74
C LEU A 157 -4.49 -4.01 -32.08
N TYR A 158 -3.85 -4.86 -32.86
CA TYR A 158 -2.51 -4.64 -33.39
C TYR A 158 -2.45 -4.95 -34.88
N VAL A 159 -1.67 -4.16 -35.60
CA VAL A 159 -1.30 -4.49 -36.98
C VAL A 159 0.04 -5.19 -36.97
N SER A 160 0.08 -6.42 -37.49
CA SER A 160 1.31 -7.16 -37.72
C SER A 160 1.60 -7.22 -39.22
N VAL A 161 2.83 -6.89 -39.59
CA VAL A 161 3.34 -6.93 -40.97
C VAL A 161 4.54 -7.86 -41.03
N MET A 162 4.41 -8.95 -41.78
CA MET A 162 5.51 -9.88 -42.05
C MET A 162 5.92 -9.76 -43.51
N VAL A 163 7.17 -9.41 -43.77
CA VAL A 163 7.71 -9.32 -45.14
C VAL A 163 8.71 -10.44 -45.36
N LEU A 164 8.50 -11.22 -46.41
CA LEU A 164 9.28 -12.40 -46.77
C LEU A 164 10.04 -12.13 -48.06
N ARG A 165 11.38 -12.13 -47.98
CA ARG A 165 12.24 -12.08 -49.16
C ARG A 165 12.55 -13.51 -49.63
N PRO A 166 12.36 -13.82 -50.93
CA PRO A 166 12.80 -15.10 -51.48
C PRO A 166 14.33 -15.22 -51.42
N GLY A 167 14.84 -16.42 -51.16
CA GLY A 167 16.27 -16.71 -51.30
C GLY A 167 16.66 -16.89 -52.78
N ASN A 168 17.94 -16.71 -53.10
CA ASN A 168 18.50 -17.01 -54.42
C ASN A 168 19.73 -17.92 -54.29
N ALA A 169 19.77 -19.01 -55.05
CA ALA A 169 20.88 -19.97 -55.05
C ALA A 169 22.20 -19.37 -55.62
N GLY A 170 22.11 -18.35 -56.48
CA GLY A 170 23.27 -17.72 -57.12
C GLY A 170 24.00 -16.70 -56.24
N ASP A 171 23.28 -15.89 -55.48
CA ASP A 171 23.84 -14.72 -54.76
C ASP A 171 24.17 -15.01 -53.28
N LEU A 172 24.07 -16.26 -52.82
CA LEU A 172 24.27 -16.67 -51.42
C LEU A 172 23.34 -15.94 -50.41
N VAL A 173 22.22 -15.38 -50.89
CA VAL A 173 21.23 -14.67 -50.06
C VAL A 173 20.23 -15.67 -49.48
N THR A 174 20.23 -15.83 -48.16
CA THR A 174 19.25 -16.62 -47.43
C THR A 174 17.86 -15.96 -47.46
N PRO A 175 16.77 -16.75 -47.47
CA PRO A 175 15.43 -16.22 -47.25
C PRO A 175 15.39 -15.44 -45.94
N ALA A 176 14.85 -14.23 -45.98
CA ALA A 176 14.82 -13.33 -44.83
C ALA A 176 13.37 -12.97 -44.48
N ARG A 177 13.12 -12.82 -43.18
CA ARG A 177 11.84 -12.39 -42.61
C ARG A 177 12.04 -11.11 -41.83
N ALA A 178 11.29 -10.07 -42.19
CA ALA A 178 11.16 -8.86 -41.41
C ALA A 178 9.77 -8.77 -40.76
N LEU A 179 9.70 -8.33 -39.49
CA LEU A 179 8.45 -8.19 -38.75
C LEU A 179 8.25 -6.77 -38.25
N GLY A 180 7.06 -6.21 -38.48
CA GLY A 180 6.57 -4.98 -37.88
C GLY A 180 5.35 -5.27 -37.02
N LEU A 181 5.27 -4.62 -35.86
CA LEU A 181 4.09 -4.68 -34.99
C LEU A 181 3.79 -3.27 -34.47
N ILE A 182 2.55 -2.80 -34.66
CA ILE A 182 2.10 -1.50 -34.17
C ILE A 182 0.70 -1.64 -33.55
N HIS A 183 0.45 -0.94 -32.45
CA HIS A 183 -0.88 -0.86 -31.85
C HIS A 183 -1.81 -0.07 -32.77
N LEU A 184 -3.06 -0.52 -32.92
CA LEU A 184 -4.09 0.16 -33.68
C LEU A 184 -5.09 0.83 -32.70
N PRO A 185 -4.85 2.09 -32.33
CA PRO A 185 -5.68 2.80 -31.35
C PRO A 185 -7.05 3.19 -31.94
N LEU A 186 -8.10 2.95 -31.16
CA LEU A 186 -9.44 3.45 -31.45
C LEU A 186 -9.70 4.74 -30.68
N GLU A 187 -10.39 5.67 -31.33
CA GLU A 187 -10.80 6.95 -30.73
C GLU A 187 -11.92 6.71 -29.72
N ARG A 188 -11.69 7.15 -28.47
CA ARG A 188 -12.60 6.99 -27.32
C ARG A 188 -12.70 8.26 -26.47
N SER A 189 -12.30 9.41 -27.00
CA SER A 189 -12.41 10.70 -26.29
C SER A 189 -13.84 11.08 -25.94
N GLU A 190 -14.83 10.60 -26.70
CA GLU A 190 -16.26 10.79 -26.41
C GLU A 190 -16.72 10.10 -25.12
N ARG A 191 -15.93 9.12 -24.63
CA ARG A 191 -16.16 8.41 -23.37
C ARG A 191 -15.38 9.00 -22.19
N LYS A 192 -14.69 10.13 -22.38
CA LYS A 192 -13.98 10.85 -21.33
C LYS A 192 -14.88 11.91 -20.73
N LEU A 193 -15.10 11.88 -19.42
CA LEU A 193 -15.82 12.93 -18.70
C LEU A 193 -14.87 14.07 -18.33
N ASN A 194 -15.27 15.31 -18.59
CA ASN A 194 -14.56 16.46 -18.07
C ASN A 194 -14.91 16.68 -16.59
N VAL A 195 -14.02 16.23 -15.69
CA VAL A 195 -14.19 16.35 -14.24
C VAL A 195 -13.45 17.57 -13.72
N THR A 196 -14.14 18.42 -12.95
CA THR A 196 -13.53 19.51 -12.19
C THR A 196 -13.66 19.28 -10.70
N LEU A 197 -12.66 19.72 -9.96
CA LEU A 197 -12.60 19.65 -8.51
C LEU A 197 -12.44 21.07 -7.94
N GLU A 198 -13.35 21.46 -7.05
CA GLU A 198 -13.31 22.73 -6.34
C GLU A 198 -13.06 22.45 -4.86
N ALA A 199 -11.92 22.93 -4.36
CA ALA A 199 -11.52 22.85 -2.97
C ALA A 199 -10.74 24.12 -2.56
N PRO A 200 -10.77 24.53 -1.28
CA PRO A 200 -9.89 25.58 -0.79
C PRO A 200 -8.42 25.19 -0.97
N GLN A 201 -7.55 26.13 -1.33
CA GLN A 201 -6.10 25.86 -1.47
C GLN A 201 -5.44 25.53 -0.13
N LYS A 202 -5.94 26.13 0.95
CA LYS A 202 -5.40 25.97 2.31
C LYS A 202 -6.54 25.86 3.31
N ILE A 203 -6.46 24.88 4.20
CA ILE A 203 -7.41 24.68 5.31
C ILE A 203 -6.68 24.51 6.65
N ARG A 204 -7.44 24.61 7.74
CA ARG A 204 -6.98 24.23 9.07
C ARG A 204 -7.31 22.75 9.33
N PRO A 205 -6.49 22.03 10.12
CA PRO A 205 -6.83 20.68 10.57
C PRO A 205 -8.13 20.68 11.41
N GLN A 206 -8.76 19.52 11.57
CA GLN A 206 -9.97 19.35 12.40
C GLN A 206 -11.15 20.25 12.00
N THR A 207 -11.17 20.73 10.76
CA THR A 207 -12.24 21.57 10.22
C THR A 207 -12.94 20.78 9.10
N PRO A 208 -14.27 20.59 9.15
CA PRO A 208 -14.97 19.96 8.05
C PRO A 208 -14.88 20.85 6.81
N VAL A 209 -14.41 20.28 5.70
CA VAL A 209 -14.36 20.96 4.41
C VAL A 209 -15.26 20.22 3.42
N ARG A 210 -15.90 20.99 2.53
CA ARG A 210 -16.81 20.49 1.51
C ARG A 210 -16.09 20.55 0.16
N ILE A 211 -15.89 19.39 -0.45
CA ILE A 211 -15.18 19.26 -1.73
C ILE A 211 -16.22 19.08 -2.82
N LYS A 212 -16.29 20.05 -3.73
CA LYS A 212 -17.28 20.03 -4.80
C LYS A 212 -16.68 19.41 -6.05
N VAL A 213 -17.32 18.36 -6.55
CA VAL A 213 -16.95 17.68 -7.79
C VAL A 213 -18.01 17.96 -8.83
N ARG A 214 -17.59 18.30 -10.06
CA ARG A 214 -18.52 18.51 -11.18
C ARG A 214 -18.07 17.71 -12.40
N ALA A 215 -19.04 17.11 -13.07
CA ALA A 215 -18.90 16.42 -14.35
C ALA A 215 -20.07 16.83 -15.25
N PRO A 216 -20.00 18.01 -15.91
CA PRO A 216 -21.11 18.52 -16.72
C PRO A 216 -21.57 17.55 -17.82
N ASP A 217 -20.64 16.76 -18.38
CA ASP A 217 -20.90 15.77 -19.43
C ASP A 217 -21.68 14.54 -18.94
N ALA A 218 -21.85 14.41 -17.62
CA ALA A 218 -22.64 13.35 -16.99
C ALA A 218 -24.08 13.81 -16.65
N ARG A 219 -24.47 15.03 -17.00
CA ARG A 219 -25.81 15.57 -16.74
C ARG A 219 -26.91 14.64 -17.28
N GLY A 220 -27.92 14.35 -16.45
CA GLY A 220 -29.03 13.46 -16.79
C GLY A 220 -28.68 11.97 -16.84
N GLN A 221 -27.45 11.59 -16.45
CA GLN A 221 -27.03 10.20 -16.31
C GLN A 221 -26.84 9.85 -14.84
N LYS A 222 -27.02 8.56 -14.49
CA LYS A 222 -26.65 8.07 -13.16
C LYS A 222 -25.12 7.94 -13.08
N ALA A 223 -24.46 8.97 -12.57
CA ALA A 223 -23.03 8.99 -12.37
C ALA A 223 -22.68 8.85 -10.87
N LEU A 224 -21.62 8.09 -10.60
CA LEU A 224 -21.04 7.91 -9.27
C LEU A 224 -19.69 8.62 -9.22
N VAL A 225 -19.37 9.21 -8.08
CA VAL A 225 -18.05 9.76 -7.79
C VAL A 225 -17.50 9.14 -6.51
N THR A 226 -16.21 8.86 -6.51
CA THR A 226 -15.45 8.57 -5.30
C THR A 226 -14.39 9.64 -5.11
N LEU A 227 -14.23 10.14 -3.88
CA LEU A 227 -13.19 11.08 -3.50
C LEU A 227 -12.24 10.40 -2.51
N SER A 228 -10.95 10.45 -2.81
CA SER A 228 -9.88 10.08 -1.89
C SER A 228 -9.06 11.32 -1.53
N ALA A 229 -8.64 11.45 -0.28
CA ALA A 229 -7.71 12.48 0.17
C ALA A 229 -6.56 11.81 0.91
N VAL A 230 -5.39 11.77 0.28
CA VAL A 230 -4.22 11.04 0.81
C VAL A 230 -3.05 12.00 0.98
N ASP A 231 -2.31 11.86 2.08
CA ASP A 231 -1.06 12.60 2.28
C ASP A 231 -0.10 12.39 1.10
N ALA A 232 0.31 13.49 0.48
CA ALA A 232 1.27 13.50 -0.61
C ALA A 232 2.61 12.88 -0.19
N GLY A 233 2.99 12.97 1.09
CA GLY A 233 4.15 12.28 1.65
C GLY A 233 4.09 10.77 1.47
N ILE A 234 2.92 10.15 1.67
CA ILE A 234 2.69 8.72 1.45
C ILE A 234 2.77 8.38 -0.04
N LEU A 235 2.09 9.16 -0.88
CA LEU A 235 2.04 8.90 -2.33
C LEU A 235 3.42 9.05 -3.00
N ASN A 236 4.25 9.97 -2.52
CA ASN A 236 5.57 10.25 -3.08
C ASN A 236 6.60 9.12 -2.86
N ILE A 237 6.41 8.28 -1.83
CA ILE A 237 7.28 7.12 -1.57
C ILE A 237 7.27 6.16 -2.76
N THR A 238 6.09 5.90 -3.32
CA THR A 238 5.88 4.98 -4.43
C THR A 238 5.65 5.68 -5.77
N ARG A 239 5.61 7.03 -5.76
CA ARG A 239 5.22 7.87 -6.90
C ARG A 239 3.83 7.51 -7.44
N PHE A 240 2.91 7.21 -6.53
CA PHE A 240 1.57 6.76 -6.85
C PHE A 240 0.86 7.77 -7.77
N GLN A 241 0.33 7.27 -8.88
CA GLN A 241 -0.43 8.07 -9.84
C GLN A 241 -1.90 8.06 -9.50
N SER A 242 -2.58 9.20 -9.65
CA SER A 242 -4.04 9.27 -9.54
C SER A 242 -4.66 8.25 -10.50
N PRO A 243 -5.65 7.45 -10.06
CA PRO A 243 -6.34 6.54 -10.94
C PRO A 243 -6.98 7.27 -12.14
N ASP A 244 -6.69 6.79 -13.35
CA ASP A 244 -7.35 7.23 -14.59
C ASP A 244 -8.16 6.06 -15.16
N PRO A 245 -9.47 5.97 -14.85
CA PRO A 245 -10.33 4.90 -15.36
C PRO A 245 -10.47 4.94 -16.89
N HIS A 246 -10.42 6.12 -17.52
CA HIS A 246 -10.51 6.24 -18.98
C HIS A 246 -9.29 5.58 -19.63
N ALA A 247 -8.08 5.90 -19.15
CA ALA A 247 -6.86 5.25 -19.60
C ALA A 247 -6.82 3.75 -19.25
N PHE A 248 -7.42 3.33 -18.13
CA PHE A 248 -7.49 1.92 -17.75
C PHE A 248 -8.35 1.09 -18.70
N PHE A 249 -9.56 1.56 -19.05
CA PHE A 249 -10.49 0.80 -19.90
C PHE A 249 -10.24 0.98 -21.40
N PHE A 250 -9.77 2.15 -21.84
CA PHE A 250 -9.59 2.49 -23.26
C PHE A 250 -8.13 2.62 -23.68
N GLY A 251 -7.19 2.40 -22.76
CA GLY A 251 -5.77 2.41 -23.05
C GLY A 251 -5.30 1.21 -23.85
N LYS A 252 -4.01 1.22 -24.18
CA LYS A 252 -3.33 0.15 -24.91
C LYS A 252 -3.29 -1.14 -24.07
N LEU A 253 -3.98 -2.17 -24.55
CA LEU A 253 -3.89 -3.52 -23.98
C LEU A 253 -2.72 -4.30 -24.58
N ARG A 254 -2.28 -5.37 -23.90
CA ARG A 254 -1.18 -6.23 -24.36
C ARG A 254 -1.52 -6.88 -25.71
N TYR A 255 -0.50 -7.14 -26.54
CA TYR A 255 -0.67 -8.00 -27.72
C TYR A 255 -1.08 -9.41 -27.28
N GLY A 256 -2.16 -9.92 -27.86
CA GLY A 256 -2.82 -11.15 -27.40
C GLY A 256 -2.37 -12.43 -28.11
N ALA A 257 -1.60 -12.32 -29.20
CA ALA A 257 -1.18 -13.47 -30.00
C ALA A 257 0.31 -13.78 -29.78
N ASP A 258 0.64 -15.06 -29.86
CA ASP A 258 2.01 -15.55 -29.89
C ASP A 258 2.36 -15.94 -31.33
N GLN A 259 3.36 -15.27 -31.91
CA GLN A 259 3.84 -15.58 -33.26
C GLN A 259 5.02 -16.55 -33.17
N HIS A 260 4.95 -17.65 -33.91
CA HIS A 260 6.00 -18.67 -33.95
C HIS A 260 6.45 -18.84 -35.40
N ASP A 261 7.76 -18.75 -35.64
CA ASP A 261 8.36 -18.94 -36.94
C ASP A 261 9.71 -19.66 -36.84
N ILE A 262 10.15 -20.27 -37.93
CA ILE A 262 11.44 -20.98 -38.03
C ILE A 262 12.54 -20.15 -38.70
N TYR A 263 12.27 -18.90 -39.10
CA TYR A 263 13.22 -18.09 -39.85
C TYR A 263 14.44 -17.70 -39.01
N GLY A 264 14.29 -17.62 -37.68
CA GLY A 264 15.41 -17.44 -36.75
C GLY A 264 16.31 -18.67 -36.58
N HIS A 265 15.88 -19.86 -37.05
CA HIS A 265 16.64 -21.10 -37.03
C HIS A 265 17.29 -21.42 -38.39
N LEU A 266 17.07 -20.59 -39.42
CA LEU A 266 17.80 -20.70 -40.67
C LEU A 266 19.28 -20.38 -40.39
N ILE A 267 20.11 -21.42 -40.47
CA ILE A 267 21.56 -21.29 -40.33
C ILE A 267 22.06 -20.50 -41.54
N GLU A 268 22.37 -19.23 -41.34
CA GLU A 268 23.22 -18.50 -42.28
C GLU A 268 24.56 -19.23 -42.39
N LYS A 269 25.18 -19.22 -43.58
CA LYS A 269 26.45 -19.90 -43.82
C LYS A 269 27.64 -19.12 -43.20
N MET A 270 27.54 -18.82 -41.90
CA MET A 270 28.57 -18.21 -41.06
C MET A 270 28.90 -19.14 -39.87
N GLN A 271 30.14 -19.08 -39.39
CA GLN A 271 30.64 -19.95 -38.32
C GLN A 271 29.80 -19.77 -37.04
N GLY A 272 29.21 -20.87 -36.56
CA GLY A 272 28.26 -20.88 -35.46
C GLY A 272 28.86 -20.44 -34.11
N ARG A 273 28.00 -19.83 -33.28
CA ARG A 273 28.31 -19.41 -31.89
C ARG A 273 28.38 -20.60 -30.92
N LYS A 274 29.31 -20.54 -29.96
CA LYS A 274 29.31 -21.40 -28.77
C LYS A 274 28.30 -20.88 -27.72
N GLY A 275 27.56 -21.79 -27.09
CA GLY A 275 26.60 -21.48 -26.04
C GLY A 275 27.26 -20.95 -24.77
N GLN A 276 26.59 -20.02 -24.09
CA GLN A 276 27.05 -19.37 -22.86
C GLN A 276 26.26 -19.92 -21.67
N LEU A 277 26.96 -20.47 -20.68
CA LEU A 277 26.39 -20.83 -19.37
C LEU A 277 26.20 -19.57 -18.53
N ARG A 278 24.99 -19.35 -18.02
CA ARG A 278 24.70 -18.33 -17.00
C ARG A 278 24.42 -19.03 -15.69
N PHE A 279 25.34 -18.91 -14.74
CA PHE A 279 25.10 -19.19 -13.33
C PHE A 279 25.16 -17.87 -12.57
N GLY A 280 24.17 -17.62 -11.72
CA GLY A 280 24.22 -16.51 -10.76
C GLY A 280 22.86 -15.95 -10.42
N GLY A 281 22.53 -15.98 -9.12
CA GLY A 281 21.48 -15.18 -8.52
C GLY A 281 20.73 -15.94 -7.44
N ASP A 282 21.16 -15.80 -6.18
CA ASP A 282 20.23 -15.71 -5.06
C ASP A 282 20.99 -15.42 -3.76
N THR A 283 20.91 -14.16 -3.34
CA THR A 283 20.75 -13.75 -1.93
C THR A 283 20.59 -12.24 -1.94
N THR A 284 19.36 -11.77 -2.18
CA THR A 284 19.00 -10.38 -1.86
C THR A 284 18.87 -10.30 -0.33
N PRO A 285 19.63 -9.43 0.37
CA PRO A 285 19.47 -9.28 1.81
C PRO A 285 18.05 -8.80 2.11
N SER A 286 17.35 -9.51 2.99
CA SER A 286 16.06 -9.06 3.50
C SER A 286 16.29 -7.79 4.35
N PRO A 287 15.61 -6.67 4.06
CA PRO A 287 15.79 -5.44 4.83
C PRO A 287 15.37 -5.66 6.29
N THR A 288 16.19 -5.17 7.22
CA THR A 288 15.89 -5.12 8.65
C THR A 288 14.63 -4.28 8.85
N LYS A 289 13.52 -4.91 9.24
CA LYS A 289 12.30 -4.21 9.62
C LYS A 289 12.53 -3.51 10.95
N GLY A 290 12.79 -2.21 10.90
CA GLY A 290 12.75 -1.35 12.08
C GLY A 290 11.36 -1.38 12.73
N LEU A 291 11.31 -1.11 14.04
CA LEU A 291 10.06 -1.02 14.77
C LEU A 291 9.15 0.05 14.12
N PRO A 292 7.86 -0.24 13.88
CA PRO A 292 6.95 0.72 13.28
C PRO A 292 6.86 1.96 14.18
N LYS A 293 7.15 3.13 13.61
CA LYS A 293 6.76 4.40 14.21
C LYS A 293 5.26 4.51 14.04
N ILE A 294 4.54 4.74 15.14
CA ILE A 294 3.11 5.07 15.06
C ILE A 294 3.06 6.49 14.51
N VAL A 295 2.79 6.61 13.22
CA VAL A 295 2.53 7.88 12.53
C VAL A 295 1.07 7.83 12.12
N GLN A 296 0.33 8.92 12.35
CA GLN A 296 -1.02 9.04 11.84
C GLN A 296 -0.95 9.17 10.32
N LEU A 297 -1.30 8.10 9.61
CA LEU A 297 -1.42 8.09 8.16
C LEU A 297 -2.79 8.68 7.81
N VAL A 298 -2.82 9.66 6.92
CA VAL A 298 -4.07 10.27 6.46
C VAL A 298 -4.40 9.76 5.08
N ASP A 299 -5.41 8.89 5.01
CA ASP A 299 -5.97 8.27 3.82
C ASP A 299 -7.51 8.23 3.90
N LEU A 300 -8.14 9.36 3.60
CA LEU A 300 -9.59 9.48 3.69
C LEU A 300 -10.23 9.01 2.39
N PHE A 301 -11.33 8.25 2.49
CA PHE A 301 -12.11 7.77 1.35
C PHE A 301 -13.60 7.99 1.58
N SER A 302 -14.28 8.63 0.63
CA SER A 302 -15.71 8.94 0.74
C SER A 302 -16.64 7.74 0.54
N GLY A 303 -16.15 6.66 -0.08
CA GLY A 303 -17.03 5.70 -0.73
C GLY A 303 -17.70 6.26 -1.99
N PRO A 304 -18.56 5.48 -2.66
CA PRO A 304 -19.30 5.92 -3.83
C PRO A 304 -20.43 6.89 -3.44
N VAL A 305 -20.42 8.08 -4.02
CA VAL A 305 -21.46 9.11 -3.87
C VAL A 305 -22.17 9.30 -5.20
N LEU A 306 -23.50 9.29 -5.19
CA LEU A 306 -24.30 9.56 -6.39
C LEU A 306 -24.27 11.05 -6.71
N MET A 307 -23.98 11.39 -7.96
CA MET A 307 -24.05 12.77 -8.45
C MET A 307 -25.51 13.17 -8.68
N ASP A 308 -25.81 14.46 -8.55
CA ASP A 308 -27.14 15.01 -8.81
C ASP A 308 -27.46 15.07 -10.33
N ASP A 309 -28.67 15.51 -10.67
CA ASP A 309 -29.12 15.63 -12.08
C ASP A 309 -28.28 16.59 -12.92
N ARG A 310 -27.49 17.48 -12.29
CA ARG A 310 -26.58 18.42 -12.94
C ARG A 310 -25.17 17.85 -13.10
N GLY A 311 -24.91 16.64 -12.59
CA GLY A 311 -23.59 16.03 -12.56
C GLY A 311 -22.69 16.68 -11.51
N GLU A 312 -23.24 17.09 -10.37
CA GLU A 312 -22.50 17.68 -9.25
C GLU A 312 -22.61 16.80 -7.99
N ALA A 313 -21.56 16.81 -7.17
CA ALA A 313 -21.57 16.20 -5.85
C ALA A 313 -20.81 17.09 -4.87
N ASP A 314 -21.33 17.23 -3.65
CA ASP A 314 -20.71 17.97 -2.57
C ASP A 314 -20.35 16.99 -1.43
N ILE A 315 -19.06 16.69 -1.31
CA ILE A 315 -18.56 15.60 -0.47
C ILE A 315 -17.93 16.20 0.80
N PRO A 316 -18.45 15.91 2.01
CA PRO A 316 -17.82 16.34 3.24
C PRO A 316 -16.53 15.55 3.47
N LEU A 317 -15.46 16.25 3.83
CA LEU A 317 -14.16 15.70 4.17
C LEU A 317 -13.79 16.15 5.59
N GLU A 318 -13.70 15.19 6.50
CA GLU A 318 -13.29 15.42 7.89
C GLU A 318 -11.78 15.20 8.00
N VAL A 319 -11.03 16.29 7.86
CA VAL A 319 -9.57 16.23 7.94
C VAL A 319 -9.14 16.15 9.41
N PRO A 320 -8.41 15.11 9.84
CA PRO A 320 -7.99 14.95 11.22
C PRO A 320 -6.90 15.97 11.59
N ASP A 321 -6.26 15.79 12.74
CA ASP A 321 -5.10 16.60 13.12
C ASP A 321 -3.88 16.24 12.24
N PHE A 322 -3.77 16.94 11.11
CA PHE A 322 -2.77 16.69 10.08
C PHE A 322 -2.16 17.99 9.60
N ASN A 323 -0.84 18.03 9.44
CA ASN A 323 -0.12 19.15 8.85
C ASN A 323 0.67 18.62 7.64
N GLY A 324 0.34 19.09 6.45
CA GLY A 324 0.94 18.61 5.21
C GLY A 324 0.08 18.92 3.99
N THR A 325 0.34 18.24 2.88
CA THR A 325 -0.42 18.41 1.63
C THR A 325 -1.24 17.15 1.39
N LEU A 326 -2.56 17.31 1.23
CA LEU A 326 -3.44 16.24 0.80
C LEU A 326 -3.60 16.31 -0.72
N ARG A 327 -3.36 15.19 -1.40
CA ARG A 327 -3.77 15.01 -2.79
C ARG A 327 -5.20 14.51 -2.81
N LEU A 328 -6.11 15.37 -3.27
CA LEU A 328 -7.50 15.03 -3.53
C LEU A 328 -7.59 14.35 -4.89
N MET A 329 -8.17 13.16 -4.95
CA MET A 329 -8.34 12.39 -6.18
C MET A 329 -9.83 12.05 -6.34
N ALA A 330 -10.48 12.63 -7.34
CA ALA A 330 -11.84 12.32 -7.70
C ALA A 330 -11.87 11.40 -8.94
N VAL A 331 -12.64 10.32 -8.83
CA VAL A 331 -12.90 9.38 -9.93
C VAL A 331 -14.40 9.36 -10.15
N VAL A 332 -14.83 9.64 -11.39
CA VAL A 332 -16.23 9.69 -11.80
C VAL A 332 -16.50 8.59 -12.81
N SER A 333 -17.57 7.84 -12.59
CA SER A 333 -18.05 6.78 -13.48
C SER A 333 -19.52 6.99 -13.81
N ALA A 334 -19.82 7.05 -15.10
CA ALA A 334 -21.15 6.90 -15.67
C ALA A 334 -21.25 5.51 -16.34
N PRO A 335 -22.39 5.11 -16.96
CA PRO A 335 -22.54 3.78 -17.54
C PRO A 335 -21.46 3.39 -18.57
N ASP A 336 -21.03 4.33 -19.41
CA ASP A 336 -20.05 4.07 -20.48
C ASP A 336 -18.99 5.17 -20.64
N ARG A 337 -18.95 6.12 -19.68
CA ARG A 337 -18.01 7.25 -19.65
C ARG A 337 -17.31 7.34 -18.31
N PHE A 338 -16.05 7.72 -18.34
CA PHE A 338 -15.21 7.80 -17.15
C PHE A 338 -14.38 9.07 -17.17
N GLY A 339 -14.10 9.61 -15.99
CA GLY A 339 -13.18 10.73 -15.84
C GLY A 339 -12.55 10.74 -14.48
N SER A 340 -11.43 11.43 -14.36
CA SER A 340 -10.80 11.68 -13.07
C SER A 340 -10.13 13.05 -13.06
N LYS A 341 -9.96 13.57 -11.85
CA LYS A 341 -9.25 14.82 -11.61
C LYS A 341 -8.59 14.75 -10.24
N ASP A 342 -7.36 15.25 -10.16
CA ASP A 342 -6.70 15.49 -8.89
C ASP A 342 -6.30 16.94 -8.70
N LEU A 343 -6.16 17.31 -7.42
CA LEU A 343 -5.80 18.63 -6.93
C LEU A 343 -5.06 18.48 -5.59
N GLU A 344 -4.10 19.35 -5.32
CA GLU A 344 -3.46 19.45 -4.02
C GLU A 344 -4.17 20.49 -3.13
N MET A 345 -4.34 20.13 -1.85
CA MET A 345 -4.87 21.01 -0.81
C MET A 345 -3.92 21.00 0.38
N VAL A 346 -3.49 22.18 0.83
CA VAL A 346 -2.58 22.31 1.98
C VAL A 346 -3.38 22.34 3.27
N VAL A 347 -2.99 21.51 4.23
CA VAL A 347 -3.52 21.50 5.59
C VAL A 347 -2.42 22.01 6.50
N ALA A 348 -2.65 23.16 7.12
CA ALA A 348 -1.65 23.75 8.01
C ALA A 348 -2.31 24.42 9.21
N ALA A 349 -1.95 23.97 10.40
CA ALA A 349 -2.25 24.66 11.63
C ALA A 349 -1.50 26.00 11.67
N PRO A 350 -2.12 27.08 12.18
CA PRO A 350 -1.44 28.36 12.38
C PRO A 350 -0.34 28.27 13.47
N LEU A 351 -0.42 27.28 14.36
CA LEU A 351 0.58 26.99 15.38
C LEU A 351 0.70 25.47 15.51
N ILE A 352 1.87 24.93 15.22
CA ILE A 352 2.18 23.51 15.46
C ILE A 352 2.43 23.33 16.96
N THR A 353 1.77 22.33 17.55
CA THR A 353 1.80 22.03 18.99
C THR A 353 2.02 20.53 19.18
N GLU A 354 3.27 20.10 19.35
CA GLU A 354 3.64 18.68 19.47
C GLU A 354 4.25 18.39 20.83
N LEU A 355 3.65 17.45 21.58
CA LEU A 355 4.17 17.01 22.86
C LEU A 355 4.94 15.69 22.70
N ALA A 356 6.25 15.74 22.91
CA ALA A 356 7.09 14.55 23.02
C ALA A 356 7.01 13.99 24.44
N THR A 357 6.44 12.80 24.57
CA THR A 357 6.31 12.05 25.83
C THR A 357 7.08 10.73 25.78
N PRO A 358 7.58 10.24 26.93
CA PRO A 358 7.94 8.82 27.05
C PRO A 358 6.75 7.93 26.73
N ARG A 359 7.00 6.74 26.16
CA ARG A 359 5.94 5.77 25.82
C ARG A 359 5.13 5.32 27.03
N PHE A 360 5.79 5.19 28.17
CA PHE A 360 5.18 4.91 29.46
C PHE A 360 6.04 5.50 30.58
N LEU A 361 5.45 5.65 31.76
CA LEU A 361 6.15 5.93 33.01
C LEU A 361 5.82 4.84 34.02
N SER A 362 6.77 4.53 34.90
CA SER A 362 6.54 3.72 36.09
C SER A 362 6.13 4.61 37.26
N PHE A 363 5.62 4.02 38.33
CA PHE A 363 5.27 4.77 39.53
C PHE A 363 6.47 5.54 40.10
N ASN A 364 6.27 6.84 40.37
CA ASN A 364 7.26 7.79 40.87
C ASN A 364 8.42 8.09 39.90
N ASP A 365 8.33 7.66 38.63
CA ASP A 365 9.30 8.07 37.61
C ASP A 365 9.27 9.59 37.43
N LYS A 366 10.45 10.18 37.30
CA LYS A 366 10.65 11.58 36.96
C LYS A 366 11.13 11.67 35.52
N ALA A 367 10.43 12.45 34.72
CA ALA A 367 10.74 12.64 33.31
C ALA A 367 10.63 14.12 32.94
N VAL A 368 11.05 14.44 31.72
CA VAL A 368 10.82 15.75 31.12
C VAL A 368 10.05 15.53 29.84
N VAL A 369 8.85 16.10 29.77
CA VAL A 369 8.10 16.18 28.50
C VAL A 369 8.49 17.45 27.78
N ALA A 370 8.63 17.37 26.46
CA ALA A 370 9.02 18.50 25.63
C ALA A 370 7.86 18.88 24.72
N LEU A 371 7.40 20.12 24.83
CA LEU A 371 6.39 20.71 23.96
C LEU A 371 7.07 21.57 22.91
N ASP A 372 7.02 21.13 21.67
CA ASP A 372 7.46 21.90 20.52
C ASP A 372 6.32 22.81 20.04
N LEU A 373 6.60 24.10 20.00
CA LEU A 373 5.72 25.13 19.47
C LEU A 373 6.39 25.78 18.26
N GLN A 374 5.70 25.81 17.13
CA GLN A 374 6.18 26.52 15.94
C GLN A 374 5.09 27.40 15.36
N ASN A 375 5.37 28.69 15.28
CA ASN A 375 4.44 29.68 14.77
C ASN A 375 4.49 29.72 13.23
N LEU A 376 3.36 29.41 12.60
CA LEU A 376 3.17 29.46 11.15
C LEU A 376 1.99 30.38 10.78
N SER A 377 1.64 31.32 11.67
CA SER A 377 0.47 32.18 11.52
C SER A 377 0.71 33.36 10.58
N GLY A 378 1.94 33.64 10.16
CA GLY A 378 2.31 34.81 9.36
C GLY A 378 2.53 36.10 10.17
N ALA A 379 2.43 36.05 11.49
CA ALA A 379 2.60 37.20 12.38
C ALA A 379 3.14 36.75 13.75
N ALA A 380 3.71 37.68 14.52
CA ALA A 380 4.16 37.37 15.88
C ALA A 380 2.95 37.04 16.79
N GLN A 381 3.08 35.99 17.61
CA GLN A 381 2.05 35.52 18.51
C GLN A 381 2.52 35.57 19.96
N SER A 382 1.71 36.16 20.84
CA SER A 382 1.85 36.03 22.29
C SER A 382 0.97 34.88 22.76
N LEU A 383 1.58 33.88 23.38
CA LEU A 383 0.97 32.60 23.72
C LEU A 383 1.02 32.37 25.23
N LYS A 384 -0.11 31.97 25.79
CA LYS A 384 -0.22 31.35 27.12
C LYS A 384 -0.43 29.86 26.94
N VAL A 385 0.50 29.08 27.45
CA VAL A 385 0.53 27.62 27.36
C VAL A 385 0.21 27.05 28.74
N SER A 386 -0.71 26.09 28.80
CA SER A 386 -0.93 25.26 29.99
C SER A 386 -0.91 23.77 29.63
N ILE A 387 -0.36 22.97 30.54
CA ILE A 387 -0.37 21.51 30.45
C ILE A 387 -1.04 20.93 31.69
N ASP A 388 -2.03 20.09 31.48
CA ASP A 388 -2.79 19.41 32.54
C ASP A 388 -2.77 17.90 32.31
N ALA A 389 -2.66 17.12 33.37
CA ALA A 389 -2.72 15.67 33.31
C ALA A 389 -3.60 15.10 34.44
N GLY A 390 -4.55 15.90 34.92
CA GLY A 390 -5.34 15.61 36.11
C GLY A 390 -4.46 15.23 37.30
N GLN A 391 -4.83 14.15 37.99
CA GLN A 391 -4.07 13.67 39.15
C GLN A 391 -2.90 12.74 38.77
N ALA A 392 -2.82 12.25 37.54
CA ALA A 392 -1.92 11.18 37.13
C ALA A 392 -0.44 11.59 37.12
N LEU A 393 -0.17 12.84 36.72
CA LEU A 393 1.16 13.43 36.74
C LEU A 393 1.17 14.67 37.60
N ARG A 394 2.24 14.83 38.38
CA ARG A 394 2.60 16.13 38.95
C ARG A 394 3.48 16.86 37.95
N ILE A 395 3.02 17.98 37.43
CA ILE A 395 3.75 18.79 36.44
C ILE A 395 4.28 20.05 37.14
N GLN A 396 5.57 20.32 36.99
CA GLN A 396 6.19 21.58 37.44
C GLN A 396 6.09 22.65 36.34
N ASP A 397 5.87 23.91 36.75
CA ASP A 397 5.70 25.05 35.84
C ASP A 397 4.67 24.79 34.73
N ALA A 398 3.51 24.25 35.12
CA ALA A 398 2.46 23.80 34.22
C ALA A 398 1.87 24.91 33.33
N GLU A 399 2.06 26.18 33.70
CA GLU A 399 1.71 27.35 32.89
C GLU A 399 2.95 28.13 32.48
N ARG A 400 3.02 28.55 31.22
CA ARG A 400 4.08 29.42 30.69
C ARG A 400 3.54 30.43 29.71
N GLU A 401 4.14 31.60 29.69
CA GLU A 401 3.89 32.63 28.68
C GLU A 401 5.14 32.84 27.83
N LEU A 402 4.94 33.00 26.52
CA LEU A 402 6.01 33.27 25.57
C LEU A 402 5.50 34.05 24.37
N SER A 403 6.41 34.76 23.70
CA SER A 403 6.18 35.33 22.39
C SER A 403 6.99 34.56 21.36
N LEU A 404 6.37 34.25 20.22
CA LEU A 404 7.01 33.61 19.06
C LEU A 404 6.84 34.51 17.84
N LYS A 405 7.94 34.87 17.19
CA LYS A 405 7.91 35.51 15.86
C LYS A 405 7.34 34.54 14.82
N ASP A 406 6.93 35.06 13.67
CA ASP A 406 6.55 34.18 12.55
C ASP A 406 7.73 33.28 12.16
N GLN A 407 7.43 32.03 11.82
CA GLN A 407 8.40 30.95 11.53
C GLN A 407 9.31 30.55 12.72
N GLU A 408 9.18 31.16 13.89
CA GLU A 408 9.99 30.80 15.06
C GLU A 408 9.49 29.48 15.68
N LYS A 409 10.43 28.59 15.98
CA LYS A 409 10.21 27.34 16.73
C LYS A 409 10.86 27.46 18.11
N ARG A 410 10.14 27.04 19.15
CA ARG A 410 10.65 26.95 20.52
C ARG A 410 10.16 25.68 21.21
N THR A 411 11.07 25.04 21.95
CA THR A 411 10.76 23.87 22.77
C THR A 411 10.63 24.28 24.23
N LEU A 412 9.47 24.04 24.82
CA LEU A 412 9.24 24.16 26.26
C LEU A 412 9.45 22.80 26.93
N ARG A 413 10.12 22.78 28.08
CA ARG A 413 10.41 21.55 28.83
C ARG A 413 9.69 21.60 30.16
N PHE A 414 8.86 20.60 30.43
CA PHE A 414 8.07 20.47 31.65
C PHE A 414 8.55 19.22 32.41
N PRO A 415 9.19 19.39 33.58
CA PRO A 415 9.45 18.28 34.49
C PRO A 415 8.12 17.67 34.98
N VAL A 416 8.00 16.35 34.87
CA VAL A 416 6.82 15.59 35.31
C VAL A 416 7.23 14.45 36.23
N GLU A 417 6.36 14.14 37.18
CA GLU A 417 6.48 13.00 38.10
C GLU A 417 5.21 12.15 38.06
N ALA A 418 5.35 10.86 37.78
CA ALA A 418 4.25 9.91 37.71
C ALA A 418 3.74 9.53 39.10
N ARG A 419 2.43 9.65 39.32
CA ARG A 419 1.80 9.18 40.56
C ARG A 419 1.51 7.69 40.51
N THR A 420 1.19 7.10 41.66
CA THR A 420 0.76 5.70 41.80
C THR A 420 -0.68 5.50 41.32
N MET A 421 -0.95 5.82 40.05
CA MET A 421 -2.24 5.59 39.40
C MET A 421 -2.01 4.82 38.10
N PRO A 422 -2.23 3.50 38.10
CA PRO A 422 -2.05 2.69 36.91
C PRO A 422 -3.08 3.04 35.83
N GLY A 423 -2.72 2.84 34.57
CA GLY A 423 -3.61 3.01 33.42
C GLY A 423 -3.12 4.03 32.40
N VAL A 424 -3.96 4.30 31.41
CA VAL A 424 -3.72 5.31 30.38
C VAL A 424 -4.39 6.60 30.81
N HIS A 425 -3.62 7.68 30.87
CA HIS A 425 -4.06 9.00 31.32
C HIS A 425 -3.92 10.02 30.19
N ALA A 426 -4.83 10.98 30.16
CA ALA A 426 -4.81 12.09 29.22
C ALA A 426 -3.90 13.21 29.73
N VAL A 427 -3.04 13.73 28.85
CA VAL A 427 -2.25 14.94 29.03
C VAL A 427 -2.78 15.98 28.05
N THR A 428 -3.47 16.98 28.57
CA THR A 428 -4.10 18.04 27.80
C THR A 428 -3.18 19.25 27.76
N VAL A 429 -2.79 19.66 26.55
CA VAL A 429 -2.07 20.91 26.29
C VAL A 429 -3.07 21.92 25.76
N LYS A 430 -3.15 23.08 26.41
CA LYS A 430 -3.93 24.23 25.95
C LYS A 430 -3.00 25.36 25.62
N VAL A 431 -3.16 25.95 24.44
CA VAL A 431 -2.42 27.13 24.01
C VAL A 431 -3.43 28.21 23.62
N GLY A 432 -3.45 29.29 24.39
CA GLY A 432 -4.27 30.48 24.16
C GLY A 432 -3.44 31.65 23.64
N GLY A 433 -3.98 32.40 22.69
CA GLY A 433 -3.43 33.61 22.12
C GLY A 433 -4.54 34.51 21.59
N ARG A 434 -4.20 35.66 21.00
CA ARG A 434 -5.18 36.70 20.60
C ARG A 434 -6.30 36.18 19.68
N GLU A 435 -5.97 35.24 18.80
CA GLU A 435 -6.88 34.63 17.81
C GLU A 435 -6.65 33.10 17.67
N LEU A 436 -5.97 32.50 18.66
CA LEU A 436 -5.55 31.11 18.65
C LEU A 436 -5.98 30.44 19.95
N ASN A 437 -6.85 29.45 19.87
CA ASN A 437 -7.17 28.56 20.98
C ASN A 437 -6.98 27.13 20.49
N ILE A 438 -5.91 26.49 20.96
CA ILE A 438 -5.57 25.11 20.63
C ILE A 438 -5.71 24.27 21.88
N GLU A 439 -6.45 23.18 21.78
CA GLU A 439 -6.52 22.14 22.79
C GLU A 439 -6.09 20.82 22.14
N ARG A 440 -5.12 20.14 22.76
CA ARG A 440 -4.56 18.88 22.28
C ARG A 440 -4.46 17.90 23.42
N THR A 441 -4.91 16.67 23.21
CA THR A 441 -4.85 15.60 24.21
C THR A 441 -3.90 14.52 23.75
N PHE A 442 -2.95 14.19 24.60
CA PHE A 442 -1.97 13.12 24.40
C PHE A 442 -2.20 12.02 25.43
N ALA A 443 -1.95 10.76 25.08
CA ALA A 443 -2.07 9.65 26.02
C ALA A 443 -0.70 9.31 26.63
N ILE A 444 -0.67 9.03 27.93
CA ILE A 444 0.50 8.48 28.61
C ILE A 444 0.10 7.30 29.47
N SER A 445 0.79 6.17 29.31
CA SER A 445 0.56 4.99 30.14
C SER A 445 1.42 5.08 31.39
N ILE A 446 0.80 4.93 32.56
CA ILE A 446 1.49 4.75 33.83
C ILE A 446 1.29 3.30 34.28
N ARG A 447 2.37 2.61 34.61
CA ARG A 447 2.32 1.19 35.03
C ARG A 447 3.13 0.92 36.30
N PRO A 448 2.75 -0.09 37.10
CA PRO A 448 3.56 -0.52 38.22
C PRO A 448 4.94 -1.00 37.74
N PRO A 449 6.01 -0.81 38.54
CA PRO A 449 7.32 -1.38 38.24
C PRO A 449 7.40 -2.89 38.51
N THR A 450 6.36 -3.46 39.13
CA THR A 450 6.24 -4.87 39.48
C THR A 450 5.16 -5.57 38.65
N PRO A 451 5.27 -6.89 38.42
CA PRO A 451 4.18 -7.67 37.84
C PRO A 451 2.92 -7.63 38.70
N GLN A 452 1.77 -7.89 38.06
CA GLN A 452 0.52 -8.11 38.77
C GLN A 452 0.64 -9.36 39.65
N VAL A 453 0.11 -9.27 40.88
CA VAL A 453 -0.03 -10.40 41.80
C VAL A 453 -1.50 -10.74 41.97
N GLN A 454 -1.82 -12.03 42.10
CA GLN A 454 -3.17 -12.52 42.28
C GLN A 454 -3.24 -13.40 43.52
N PHE A 455 -4.27 -13.18 44.33
CA PHE A 455 -4.55 -13.98 45.52
C PHE A 455 -5.86 -14.73 45.30
N THR A 456 -5.83 -16.05 45.41
CA THR A 456 -7.04 -16.88 45.41
C THR A 456 -7.24 -17.48 46.80
N ARG A 457 -8.44 -17.31 47.35
CA ARG A 457 -8.88 -17.91 48.61
C ARG A 457 -10.20 -18.65 48.37
N ARG A 458 -10.36 -19.79 49.02
CA ARG A 458 -11.59 -20.58 49.00
C ARG A 458 -12.05 -20.79 50.42
N TYR A 459 -13.31 -20.48 50.66
CA TYR A 459 -13.95 -20.64 51.97
C TYR A 459 -15.15 -21.57 51.81
N SER A 460 -15.39 -22.43 52.79
CA SER A 460 -16.62 -23.22 52.90
C SER A 460 -17.41 -22.66 54.08
N VAL A 461 -18.62 -22.17 53.82
CA VAL A 461 -19.49 -21.55 54.83
C VAL A 461 -20.68 -22.48 55.03
N LYS A 462 -20.89 -22.97 56.25
CA LYS A 462 -22.07 -23.80 56.56
C LYS A 462 -23.30 -22.91 56.75
N ALA A 463 -24.48 -23.51 56.69
CA ALA A 463 -25.72 -22.80 56.94
C ALA A 463 -25.71 -22.15 58.34
N GLY A 464 -25.94 -20.84 58.41
CA GLY A 464 -25.96 -20.06 59.65
C GLY A 464 -24.59 -19.51 60.09
N ASP A 465 -23.50 -19.93 59.47
CA ASP A 465 -22.16 -19.40 59.76
C ASP A 465 -21.91 -18.10 58.99
N ALA A 466 -21.08 -17.22 59.56
CA ALA A 466 -20.53 -16.04 58.89
C ALA A 466 -19.01 -16.22 58.69
N VAL A 467 -18.48 -15.74 57.57
CA VAL A 467 -17.04 -15.66 57.33
C VAL A 467 -16.62 -14.21 57.18
N GLU A 468 -15.64 -13.79 57.96
CA GLU A 468 -14.99 -12.50 57.81
C GLU A 468 -13.66 -12.70 57.07
N ILE A 469 -13.46 -11.99 55.96
CA ILE A 469 -12.26 -12.10 55.14
C ILE A 469 -11.30 -10.97 55.53
N GLN A 470 -10.33 -11.30 56.38
CA GLN A 470 -9.19 -10.43 56.67
C GLN A 470 -7.93 -11.08 56.09
N ASP A 471 -7.31 -10.47 55.07
CA ASP A 471 -6.09 -10.99 54.45
C ASP A 471 -4.96 -9.96 54.51
N ALA A 472 -3.97 -10.24 55.36
CA ALA A 472 -2.77 -9.41 55.51
C ALA A 472 -1.96 -9.32 54.21
N ALA A 473 -2.09 -10.27 53.28
CA ALA A 473 -1.42 -10.21 51.98
C ALA A 473 -1.90 -9.04 51.11
N LEU A 474 -3.08 -8.48 51.39
CA LEU A 474 -3.62 -7.31 50.66
C LEU A 474 -2.97 -5.99 51.09
N SER A 475 -2.26 -5.94 52.22
CA SER A 475 -1.67 -4.69 52.74
C SER A 475 -0.46 -4.20 51.94
N GLY A 476 0.13 -5.05 51.09
CA GLY A 476 1.28 -4.71 50.24
C GLY A 476 0.91 -4.22 48.83
N LEU A 477 -0.38 -4.15 48.49
CA LEU A 477 -0.84 -3.72 47.17
C LEU A 477 -0.79 -2.19 47.04
N TYR A 478 -0.56 -1.71 45.82
CA TYR A 478 -0.63 -0.27 45.57
C TYR A 478 -2.06 0.24 45.75
N PRO A 479 -2.27 1.41 46.38
CA PRO A 479 -3.58 2.02 46.48
C PRO A 479 -4.26 2.17 45.11
N ASN A 480 -5.57 1.97 45.04
CA ASN A 480 -6.38 2.05 43.81
C ASN A 480 -5.96 1.05 42.70
N SER A 481 -5.17 0.01 43.01
CA SER A 481 -4.77 -1.02 42.04
C SER A 481 -5.48 -2.37 42.23
N ALA A 482 -6.14 -2.57 43.37
CA ALA A 482 -6.75 -3.84 43.72
C ALA A 482 -8.11 -4.01 43.02
N LEU A 483 -8.25 -5.13 42.30
CA LEU A 483 -9.53 -5.63 41.83
C LEU A 483 -9.88 -6.87 42.66
N ALA A 484 -11.08 -6.90 43.24
CA ALA A 484 -11.56 -8.03 44.02
C ALA A 484 -12.84 -8.61 43.41
N HIS A 485 -12.91 -9.94 43.38
CA HIS A 485 -14.07 -10.70 42.92
C HIS A 485 -14.41 -11.75 43.97
N VAL A 486 -15.71 -11.88 44.29
CA VAL A 486 -16.21 -12.89 45.22
C VAL A 486 -17.29 -13.70 44.50
N ALA A 487 -17.02 -14.98 44.31
CA ALA A 487 -17.99 -15.93 43.76
C ALA A 487 -18.57 -16.78 44.91
N VAL A 488 -19.90 -16.79 45.02
CA VAL A 488 -20.64 -17.61 46.00
C VAL A 488 -21.43 -18.65 45.23
N SER A 489 -21.26 -19.92 45.58
CA SER A 489 -22.01 -21.03 44.98
C SER A 489 -22.31 -22.09 46.02
N ASP A 490 -23.46 -22.75 45.86
CA ASP A 490 -23.87 -23.95 46.57
C ASP A 490 -23.23 -25.23 45.98
N LYS A 491 -22.42 -25.09 44.92
CA LYS A 491 -21.65 -26.14 44.26
C LYS A 491 -20.16 -25.75 44.21
N PRO A 492 -19.23 -26.70 43.99
CA PRO A 492 -17.81 -26.38 43.81
C PRO A 492 -17.64 -25.32 42.69
N PRO A 493 -17.13 -24.12 43.00
CA PRO A 493 -17.11 -23.03 42.03
C PRO A 493 -15.96 -23.18 41.04
N ILE A 494 -16.26 -23.10 39.73
CA ILE A 494 -15.30 -22.80 38.67
C ILE A 494 -15.42 -21.30 38.39
N ASP A 495 -14.36 -20.53 38.64
CA ASP A 495 -14.33 -19.09 38.38
C ASP A 495 -14.07 -18.83 36.88
N VAL A 496 -15.13 -18.95 36.08
CA VAL A 496 -15.09 -18.70 34.62
C VAL A 496 -14.65 -17.27 34.33
N ARG A 497 -15.04 -16.31 35.16
CA ARG A 497 -14.68 -14.90 34.99
C ARG A 497 -13.17 -14.73 35.09
N ALA A 498 -12.55 -15.25 36.14
CA ALA A 498 -11.10 -15.18 36.32
C ALA A 498 -10.37 -15.85 35.16
N ALA A 499 -10.77 -17.06 34.78
CA ALA A 499 -10.15 -17.79 33.67
C ALA A 499 -10.21 -17.01 32.34
N VAL A 500 -11.35 -16.43 32.00
CA VAL A 500 -11.51 -15.63 30.77
C VAL A 500 -10.75 -14.31 30.86
N GLN A 501 -10.77 -13.64 32.01
CA GLN A 501 -10.05 -12.39 32.20
C GLN A 501 -8.52 -12.59 32.07
N ASP A 502 -8.00 -13.69 32.62
CA ASP A 502 -6.58 -14.05 32.50
C ASP A 502 -6.19 -14.28 31.03
N LEU A 503 -7.04 -14.95 30.24
CA LEU A 503 -6.85 -15.13 28.79
C LEU A 503 -6.88 -13.80 28.02
N LEU A 504 -7.79 -12.89 28.37
CA LEU A 504 -7.98 -11.60 27.68
C LEU A 504 -6.90 -10.57 28.00
N THR A 505 -6.25 -10.68 29.16
CA THR A 505 -5.21 -9.74 29.61
C THR A 505 -3.80 -10.18 29.27
N TYR A 506 -3.64 -11.37 28.70
CA TYR A 506 -2.35 -11.94 28.36
C TYR A 506 -1.68 -11.12 27.22
N PRO A 507 -0.45 -10.59 27.41
CA PRO A 507 0.08 -9.53 26.54
C PRO A 507 0.84 -10.04 25.31
N TYR A 508 1.02 -11.35 25.18
CA TYR A 508 1.82 -11.96 24.12
C TYR A 508 0.91 -12.59 23.05
N GLY A 509 1.47 -12.83 21.86
CA GLY A 509 0.69 -13.17 20.66
C GLY A 509 1.21 -14.36 19.88
N CYS A 510 1.77 -15.37 20.56
CA CYS A 510 2.09 -16.62 19.88
C CYS A 510 0.79 -17.31 19.40
N GLY A 511 0.91 -18.28 18.49
CA GLY A 511 -0.26 -18.96 17.93
C GLY A 511 -1.19 -19.59 18.97
N GLU A 512 -0.62 -20.17 20.04
CA GLU A 512 -1.41 -20.75 21.14
C GLU A 512 -2.18 -19.65 21.88
N GLN A 513 -1.49 -18.61 22.33
CA GLN A 513 -2.07 -17.50 23.10
C GLN A 513 -3.16 -16.78 22.30
N LEU A 514 -2.90 -16.50 21.02
CA LEU A 514 -3.87 -15.87 20.13
C LEU A 514 -5.15 -16.70 19.99
N THR A 515 -5.01 -18.03 19.91
CA THR A 515 -6.14 -18.97 19.85
C THR A 515 -6.90 -19.00 21.17
N SER A 516 -6.17 -19.13 22.27
CA SER A 516 -6.73 -19.19 23.63
C SER A 516 -7.47 -17.90 24.02
N THR A 517 -6.95 -16.73 23.65
CA THR A 517 -7.64 -15.44 23.84
C THR A 517 -8.87 -15.27 22.95
N ALA A 518 -8.92 -15.94 21.78
CA ALA A 518 -10.05 -15.87 20.86
C ALA A 518 -11.19 -16.85 21.22
N TYR A 519 -10.89 -17.99 21.82
CA TYR A 519 -11.85 -19.04 22.20
C TYR A 519 -13.07 -18.52 22.99
N PRO A 520 -12.92 -17.65 24.02
CA PRO A 520 -14.06 -17.10 24.74
C PRO A 520 -15.09 -16.41 23.83
N HIS A 521 -14.65 -15.75 22.75
CA HIS A 521 -15.54 -15.05 21.83
C HIS A 521 -16.35 -15.99 20.92
N VAL A 522 -15.94 -17.25 20.78
CA VAL A 522 -16.69 -18.28 20.05
C VAL A 522 -17.92 -18.70 20.87
N PHE A 523 -17.74 -19.00 22.16
CA PHE A 523 -18.78 -19.63 22.98
C PHE A 523 -19.56 -18.64 23.85
N ILE A 524 -18.90 -17.65 24.46
CA ILE A 524 -19.54 -16.75 25.43
C ILE A 524 -20.31 -15.67 24.68
N ASP A 525 -21.63 -15.79 24.69
CA ASP A 525 -22.54 -14.76 24.18
C ASP A 525 -22.80 -13.64 25.19
N GLU A 526 -23.68 -12.71 24.85
CA GLU A 526 -23.99 -11.56 25.72
C GLU A 526 -24.62 -11.97 27.05
N ASP A 527 -25.51 -12.96 27.04
CA ASP A 527 -26.25 -13.36 28.24
C ASP A 527 -25.35 -14.18 29.16
N GLU A 528 -24.50 -15.04 28.61
CA GLU A 528 -23.46 -15.74 29.36
C GLU A 528 -22.42 -14.77 29.92
N ALA A 529 -21.98 -13.78 29.13
CA ALA A 529 -21.06 -12.76 29.62
C ALA A 529 -21.65 -12.01 30.82
N ARG A 530 -22.92 -11.59 30.76
CA ARG A 530 -23.63 -10.96 31.89
C ARG A 530 -23.70 -11.90 33.09
N ARG A 531 -24.02 -13.19 32.87
CA ARG A 531 -24.09 -14.20 33.93
C ARG A 531 -22.75 -14.41 34.64
N PHE A 532 -21.65 -14.38 33.90
CA PHE A 532 -20.30 -14.51 34.46
C PHE A 532 -19.70 -13.17 34.92
N GLY A 533 -20.41 -12.05 34.78
CA GLY A 533 -19.89 -10.72 35.12
C GLY A 533 -18.74 -10.27 34.23
N LEU A 534 -18.64 -10.81 33.01
CA LEU A 534 -17.74 -10.38 31.96
C LEU A 534 -18.33 -9.19 31.18
N LYS A 535 -17.50 -8.48 30.42
CA LYS A 535 -17.98 -7.44 29.50
C LYS A 535 -18.78 -8.10 28.38
N PRO A 536 -20.07 -7.76 28.18
CA PRO A 536 -20.85 -8.31 27.07
C PRO A 536 -20.39 -7.69 25.75
N PHE A 537 -20.33 -8.52 24.71
CA PHE A 537 -20.00 -8.12 23.34
C PHE A 537 -21.09 -8.61 22.38
N THR A 538 -21.54 -7.74 21.48
CA THR A 538 -22.54 -8.13 20.48
C THR A 538 -21.98 -9.16 19.51
N ARG A 539 -22.85 -9.87 18.78
CA ARG A 539 -22.41 -10.83 17.77
C ARG A 539 -21.49 -10.19 16.74
N GLU A 540 -21.78 -8.98 16.30
CA GLU A 540 -20.99 -8.23 15.31
C GLU A 540 -19.59 -7.90 15.85
N GLN A 541 -19.51 -7.48 17.12
CA GLN A 541 -18.23 -7.22 17.78
C GLN A 541 -17.39 -8.51 17.91
N ARG A 542 -18.03 -9.64 18.24
CA ARG A 542 -17.35 -10.94 18.32
C ARG A 542 -16.87 -11.40 16.94
N VAL A 543 -17.65 -11.17 15.88
CA VAL A 543 -17.21 -11.41 14.49
C VAL A 543 -15.95 -10.62 14.18
N GLU A 544 -15.91 -9.32 14.46
CA GLU A 544 -14.72 -8.49 14.20
C GLU A 544 -13.49 -8.96 14.99
N MET A 545 -13.68 -9.37 16.25
CA MET A 545 -12.60 -9.90 17.09
C MET A 545 -12.06 -11.23 16.55
N LEU A 546 -12.95 -12.14 16.16
CA LEU A 546 -12.59 -13.45 15.61
C LEU A 546 -11.95 -13.31 14.23
N ASP A 547 -12.45 -12.44 13.35
CA ASP A 547 -11.86 -12.17 12.04
C ASP A 547 -10.42 -11.67 12.18
N ARG A 548 -10.16 -10.78 13.14
CA ARG A 548 -8.80 -10.31 13.45
C ARG A 548 -7.91 -11.44 13.98
N ALA A 549 -8.43 -12.30 14.85
CA ALA A 549 -7.67 -13.43 15.39
C ALA A 549 -7.35 -14.47 14.31
N ILE A 550 -8.34 -14.89 13.53
CA ILE A 550 -8.20 -15.84 12.41
C ILE A 550 -7.24 -15.29 11.36
N SER A 551 -7.32 -13.99 11.03
CA SER A 551 -6.38 -13.35 10.09
C SER A 551 -4.93 -13.41 10.58
N LYS A 552 -4.70 -13.18 11.88
CA LYS A 552 -3.37 -13.31 12.49
C LYS A 552 -2.90 -14.77 12.54
N LEU A 553 -3.79 -15.72 12.82
CA LEU A 553 -3.49 -17.15 12.75
C LEU A 553 -3.12 -17.58 11.31
N GLY A 554 -3.79 -17.02 10.30
CA GLY A 554 -3.45 -17.24 8.90
C GLY A 554 -2.03 -16.76 8.55
N ALA A 555 -1.53 -15.71 9.19
CA ALA A 555 -0.17 -15.21 8.99
C ALA A 555 0.93 -16.12 9.56
N ILE A 556 0.58 -17.04 10.47
CA ILE A 556 1.49 -18.02 11.07
C ILE A 556 1.27 -19.45 10.54
N GLN A 557 0.33 -19.62 9.59
CA GLN A 557 0.10 -20.87 8.87
C GLN A 557 1.16 -21.03 7.78
N ALA A 558 1.85 -22.16 7.79
CA ALA A 558 2.83 -22.54 6.79
C ALA A 558 2.13 -22.99 5.48
N PRO A 559 2.84 -22.99 4.33
CA PRO A 559 2.28 -23.44 3.06
C PRO A 559 1.80 -24.90 3.05
N ASN A 560 2.38 -25.74 3.93
CA ASN A 560 1.92 -27.11 4.13
C ASN A 560 0.67 -27.20 5.02
N GLY A 561 0.14 -26.08 5.52
CA GLY A 561 -1.08 -26.04 6.34
C GLY A 561 -0.87 -26.15 7.85
N GLY A 562 0.34 -26.50 8.30
CA GLY A 562 0.69 -26.53 9.72
C GLY A 562 0.85 -25.11 10.29
N PHE A 563 0.69 -24.96 11.60
CA PHE A 563 0.83 -23.68 12.29
C PHE A 563 2.13 -23.63 13.09
N SER A 564 2.80 -22.49 13.00
CA SER A 564 4.02 -22.18 13.76
C SER A 564 3.71 -21.35 14.99
N LEU A 565 4.58 -21.40 16.00
CA LEU A 565 4.34 -20.65 17.24
C LEU A 565 4.44 -19.12 17.04
N TRP A 566 5.33 -18.65 16.16
CA TRP A 566 5.66 -17.22 15.98
C TRP A 566 5.69 -16.74 14.52
N GLY A 567 5.31 -17.57 13.55
CA GLY A 567 5.29 -17.19 12.12
C GLY A 567 6.48 -17.68 11.29
N ASN A 568 7.33 -18.54 11.84
CA ASN A 568 8.34 -19.24 11.05
C ASN A 568 7.70 -20.43 10.33
N ALA A 569 7.45 -20.30 9.02
CA ALA A 569 6.80 -21.32 8.21
C ALA A 569 7.53 -22.67 8.18
N SER A 570 8.82 -22.72 8.55
CA SER A 570 9.61 -23.95 8.63
C SER A 570 9.48 -24.69 9.97
N GLU A 571 8.93 -24.06 11.00
CA GLU A 571 8.83 -24.57 12.38
C GLU A 571 7.36 -24.71 12.78
N TYR A 572 6.65 -25.61 12.10
CA TYR A 572 5.27 -25.94 12.43
C TYR A 572 5.21 -26.99 13.53
N GLU A 573 4.19 -26.89 14.39
CA GLU A 573 4.01 -27.76 15.55
C GLU A 573 2.71 -28.54 15.43
N TYR A 574 2.76 -29.88 15.50
CA TYR A 574 1.58 -30.73 15.29
C TYR A 574 0.48 -30.49 16.33
N TRP A 575 0.84 -30.41 17.62
CA TRP A 575 -0.12 -30.16 18.68
C TRP A 575 -0.79 -28.79 18.52
N LEU A 576 0.00 -27.75 18.26
CA LEU A 576 -0.51 -26.40 18.05
C LEU A 576 -1.42 -26.35 16.82
N SER A 577 -1.02 -27.03 15.75
CA SER A 577 -1.83 -27.13 14.54
C SER A 577 -3.16 -27.80 14.82
N ALA A 578 -3.17 -28.87 15.60
CA ALA A 578 -4.41 -29.54 16.02
C ALA A 578 -5.29 -28.61 16.88
N TYR A 579 -4.70 -27.90 17.84
CA TYR A 579 -5.43 -26.96 18.70
C TYR A 579 -6.06 -25.81 17.91
N ILE A 580 -5.29 -25.17 17.01
CA ILE A 580 -5.80 -24.11 16.14
C ILE A 580 -6.89 -24.66 15.21
N THR A 581 -6.67 -25.84 14.62
CA THR A 581 -7.67 -26.44 13.73
C THR A 581 -8.98 -26.74 14.46
N ASN A 582 -8.90 -27.21 15.71
CA ASN A 582 -10.07 -27.41 16.56
C ASN A 582 -10.82 -26.09 16.82
N PHE A 583 -10.10 -25.03 17.17
CA PHE A 583 -10.68 -23.70 17.30
C PHE A 583 -11.39 -23.22 16.01
N LEU A 584 -10.77 -23.43 14.84
CA LEU A 584 -11.37 -23.09 13.55
C LEU A 584 -12.63 -23.93 13.26
N MET A 585 -12.62 -25.21 13.64
CA MET A 585 -13.79 -26.08 13.52
C MET A 585 -14.93 -25.58 14.41
N ASP A 586 -14.67 -25.34 15.69
CA ASP A 586 -15.65 -24.82 16.66
C ASP A 586 -16.23 -23.48 16.20
N ALA A 587 -15.39 -22.56 15.69
CA ALA A 587 -15.85 -21.29 15.16
C ALA A 587 -16.84 -21.47 13.99
N ARG A 588 -16.56 -22.42 13.08
CA ARG A 588 -17.47 -22.75 11.96
C ARG A 588 -18.79 -23.34 12.47
N GLU A 589 -18.73 -24.27 13.43
CA GLU A 589 -19.92 -24.89 14.01
C GLU A 589 -20.81 -23.87 14.74
N GLN A 590 -20.20 -22.87 15.39
CA GLN A 590 -20.90 -21.73 16.00
C GLN A 590 -21.33 -20.66 14.98
N GLY A 591 -21.19 -20.91 13.68
CA GLY A 591 -21.66 -20.04 12.59
C GLY A 591 -20.82 -18.79 12.36
N PHE A 592 -19.54 -18.80 12.73
CA PHE A 592 -18.58 -17.76 12.37
C PHE A 592 -17.87 -18.09 11.05
N ALA A 593 -17.48 -17.04 10.31
CA ALA A 593 -16.77 -17.21 9.06
C ALA A 593 -15.33 -17.64 9.31
N VAL A 594 -14.90 -18.73 8.66
CA VAL A 594 -13.51 -19.17 8.62
C VAL A 594 -13.13 -19.39 7.15
N PRO A 595 -12.00 -18.84 6.66
CA PRO A 595 -11.59 -19.03 5.28
C PRO A 595 -11.42 -20.51 4.92
N ASP A 596 -12.17 -20.99 3.93
CA ASP A 596 -12.20 -22.42 3.56
C ASP A 596 -10.81 -22.95 3.18
N ARG A 597 -9.99 -22.13 2.49
CA ARG A 597 -8.63 -22.51 2.13
C ARG A 597 -7.74 -22.73 3.35
N MET A 598 -7.85 -21.86 4.37
CA MET A 598 -7.08 -21.97 5.61
C MET A 598 -7.45 -23.25 6.36
N TYR A 599 -8.76 -23.49 6.50
CA TYR A 599 -9.28 -24.68 7.16
C TYR A 599 -8.93 -25.97 6.41
N GLY A 600 -9.09 -25.99 5.09
CA GLY A 600 -8.75 -27.15 4.25
C GLY A 600 -7.27 -27.52 4.36
N LEU A 601 -6.36 -26.55 4.27
CA LEU A 601 -4.93 -26.78 4.44
C LEU A 601 -4.59 -27.32 5.84
N ALA A 602 -5.24 -26.79 6.88
CA ALA A 602 -5.05 -27.26 8.25
C ALA A 602 -5.52 -28.71 8.41
N MET A 603 -6.68 -29.06 7.84
CA MET A 603 -7.19 -30.43 7.86
C MET A 603 -6.31 -31.39 7.06
N ASP A 604 -5.85 -31.00 5.87
CA ASP A 604 -4.92 -31.80 5.07
C ASP A 604 -3.60 -32.03 5.80
N PHE A 605 -3.10 -31.02 6.52
CA PHE A 605 -1.91 -31.14 7.35
C PHE A 605 -2.10 -32.17 8.47
N LEU A 606 -3.21 -32.12 9.20
CA LEU A 606 -3.51 -33.10 10.26
C LEU A 606 -3.76 -34.49 9.70
N LEU A 607 -4.44 -34.62 8.55
CA LEU A 607 -4.67 -35.90 7.89
C LEU A 607 -3.36 -36.54 7.46
N ARG A 608 -2.45 -35.77 6.83
CA ARG A 608 -1.09 -36.26 6.53
C ARG A 608 -0.35 -36.65 7.81
N GLY A 609 -0.43 -35.82 8.85
CA GLY A 609 0.15 -36.13 10.16
C GLY A 609 -0.37 -37.44 10.75
N LEU A 610 -1.66 -37.74 10.62
CA LEU A 610 -2.28 -38.99 11.05
C LEU A 610 -1.81 -40.19 10.20
N GLN A 611 -1.80 -40.03 8.87
CA GLN A 611 -1.39 -41.07 7.92
C GLN A 611 0.10 -41.42 8.04
N GLU A 612 0.95 -40.41 8.21
CA GLU A 612 2.39 -40.58 8.39
C GLU A 612 2.76 -40.97 9.85
N GLY A 613 1.93 -40.54 10.81
CA GLY A 613 2.19 -40.59 12.25
C GLY A 613 2.02 -41.95 12.90
N VAL A 614 1.19 -42.86 12.38
CA VAL A 614 1.11 -44.23 12.92
C VAL A 614 2.45 -44.97 12.73
N SER A 615 3.21 -44.64 11.69
CA SER A 615 4.54 -45.21 11.40
C SER A 615 5.71 -44.56 12.15
N LYS A 616 5.49 -43.44 12.87
CA LYS A 616 6.57 -42.68 13.55
C LYS A 616 6.33 -42.44 15.06
N LEU A 617 5.20 -42.87 15.62
CA LEU A 617 5.00 -42.88 17.06
C LEU A 617 5.95 -43.93 17.70
N PRO A 618 6.78 -43.56 18.70
CA PRO A 618 7.62 -44.54 19.37
C PRO A 618 6.73 -45.59 20.04
N ALA A 619 6.95 -46.88 19.75
CA ALA A 619 6.23 -48.00 20.39
C ALA A 619 6.60 -48.20 21.87
N GLN A 620 7.42 -47.31 22.46
CA GLN A 620 7.81 -47.36 23.85
C GLN A 620 7.20 -46.20 24.63
N SER A 621 6.45 -46.53 25.69
CA SER A 621 6.03 -45.58 26.70
C SER A 621 7.24 -44.83 27.25
N ALA A 622 7.21 -43.50 27.24
CA ALA A 622 8.23 -42.69 27.88
C ALA A 622 8.37 -43.11 29.36
N ALA A 623 9.61 -43.31 29.81
CA ALA A 623 9.89 -43.60 31.21
C ALA A 623 9.40 -42.42 32.08
N PRO A 624 8.85 -42.68 33.29
CA PRO A 624 8.41 -41.60 34.16
C PRO A 624 9.60 -40.67 34.49
N PRO A 625 9.39 -39.34 34.47
CA PRO A 625 10.47 -38.38 34.71
C PRO A 625 11.05 -38.57 36.12
N ARG A 626 12.36 -38.43 36.24
CA ARG A 626 13.04 -38.50 37.55
C ARG A 626 12.78 -37.20 38.33
N PRO A 627 12.67 -37.24 39.68
CA PRO A 627 12.27 -36.09 40.49
C PRO A 627 13.17 -34.85 40.35
N ASP A 628 14.40 -35.05 39.91
CA ASP A 628 15.50 -34.10 39.78
C ASP A 628 15.53 -33.33 38.44
N GLU A 629 14.78 -33.77 37.43
CA GLU A 629 14.71 -33.05 36.13
C GLU A 629 13.69 -31.91 36.13
N ILE A 630 12.70 -31.92 37.04
CA ILE A 630 11.62 -30.91 37.12
C ILE A 630 12.17 -29.51 37.49
N PHE A 631 13.34 -29.43 38.15
CA PHE A 631 13.86 -28.17 38.70
C PHE A 631 14.94 -27.48 37.86
N ARG A 632 15.49 -28.09 36.80
CA ARG A 632 16.59 -27.49 36.00
C ARG A 632 16.14 -26.59 34.86
N ASN A 633 14.87 -26.63 34.43
CA ASN A 633 14.36 -25.83 33.31
C ASN A 633 13.73 -24.48 33.71
N ARG A 634 14.07 -23.95 34.89
CA ARG A 634 13.52 -22.67 35.37
C ARG A 634 14.24 -21.42 34.83
N ASP A 635 15.46 -21.55 34.31
CA ASP A 635 16.32 -20.40 33.94
C ASP A 635 16.48 -20.17 32.43
N ASN A 636 15.96 -21.04 31.56
CA ASN A 636 15.86 -20.78 30.13
C ASN A 636 14.37 -20.79 29.77
N GLY A 637 13.81 -19.64 29.39
CA GLY A 637 12.38 -19.40 29.12
C GLY A 637 11.69 -20.21 28.00
N ARG A 638 11.96 -21.51 27.91
CA ARG A 638 11.15 -22.51 27.20
C ARG A 638 10.26 -23.20 28.24
N PHE A 639 9.00 -22.78 28.30
CA PHE A 639 7.97 -23.57 28.97
C PHE A 639 7.62 -24.75 28.07
N ASP A 640 8.13 -25.94 28.39
CA ASP A 640 7.57 -27.18 27.85
C ASP A 640 6.19 -27.37 28.47
N VAL A 641 5.15 -27.17 27.64
CA VAL A 641 3.76 -27.44 28.00
C VAL A 641 3.52 -28.94 27.83
N LEU A 642 3.73 -29.73 28.88
CA LEU A 642 3.22 -31.10 28.96
C LEU A 642 1.81 -31.09 29.59
N PRO A 643 0.80 -31.73 28.97
CA PRO A 643 -0.56 -31.78 29.49
C PRO A 643 -0.64 -32.65 30.75
N GLY A 644 -1.60 -32.33 31.61
CA GLY A 644 -1.61 -32.68 33.03
C GLY A 644 -1.69 -34.17 33.41
N ALA A 645 -1.21 -34.45 34.61
CA ALA A 645 -1.57 -35.65 35.37
C ALA A 645 -2.24 -35.22 36.69
N ILE A 646 -3.55 -35.40 36.77
CA ILE A 646 -4.31 -35.35 38.02
C ILE A 646 -3.82 -36.51 38.89
N ARG A 647 -3.16 -36.22 40.02
CA ARG A 647 -2.99 -37.18 41.11
C ARG A 647 -3.98 -36.86 42.21
N THR A 648 -5.06 -37.63 42.28
CA THR A 648 -5.81 -37.84 43.51
C THR A 648 -4.89 -38.54 44.52
N SER A 649 -4.55 -37.89 45.63
CA SER A 649 -3.98 -38.58 46.79
C SER A 649 -5.02 -38.64 47.89
N ALA A 650 -5.54 -39.85 48.12
CA ALA A 650 -6.15 -40.20 49.38
C ALA A 650 -5.05 -40.30 50.46
N ARG A 651 -5.16 -39.47 51.49
CA ARG A 651 -5.00 -39.82 52.92
C ARG A 651 -5.47 -38.68 53.79
#